data_AF-A0A8J2ND87-F1
#
_entry.id   AF-A0A8J2ND87-F1
#
_cell.length_a   1.000
_cell.length_b   1.000
_cell.length_c   1.000
_cell.angle_alpha   90.00
_cell.angle_beta   90.00
_cell.angle_gamma   90.00
#
_symmetry.space_group_name_H-M   'P 1'
#
loop_
_entity.id
_entity.type
_entity.pdbx_description
1 polymer ?
#
loop_
_entity_poly.entity_id
_entity_poly.type
_entity_poly.pdbx_seq_one_letter_code
_entity_poly.pdbx_strand_id
1 'polypeptide(L)'
;MSAVSRTLRTATKQLRFQSPRGLRVAAPLVARSAFGARSSLSGAAFSTSAATRSGAPDMSSAPREYDPEIKDIADYVANKTIDSELAFDTARWILLDTLGCGLEGLRFKECSKLLGPIVPGTVVPNGPKVPGTPFQLDPVNAAFNIGAMIRWLDFNDCWLAAEWGHPSDNLGAILAVADWINRTNKAGGNLAGGKTFVVKDVLEAMIKAHEIQGCLALLNSYNKVGLDHVVLVKVASTAVVSKMLGLNEKQIADAVTQAWVDGQSLRTYRHTPNTMSRKSWAAGDACQRAVNLALKVLKGEQGVPTVLSAPVWGFYDVLFKGQKFEFQRPYGSYVMENVLFKVSYPAEFHSQTAVEASEKIHHLLKSQGKSAADIKSITCRTHEACIRIIDKQFKPMDNFADRDHCIQYMCATMLVFGRLEATDYTDGGEAATSPLVESLRQKIKCVEDPQYTKDYHDPKLRTISNALTVELNDGTVLEEVAVEAPLGHRLRREEAKPVILEKYKRHLGPHYPESRVKELVELNLDAKKLESTPVDEYVDLYTVESSKPDPSGATSAMAADRQTIMEVNRSLRNIKNELENLLERGVIDDSVYDTINTALPPESSLSGPLRTATGAAAAPKKTAAAKAASPAPTPSPAPAAHAAPTRAFEDLKIKSHSPAPPAYDQTPPPGLPNRNVKPTVAHARALYRYAAADGRDLYFEKDDRIAVYEYMNQDWWMGRNERTGREGIFPRNYVLVDQEMKKPVQPMHAPMPQPQPQYGYPQGPPPQQNPYNAQVPPMAVAEGSGQPGQEGDGKDNKVNEYGKKFGKKLGNAAIFGAGATIGGNIVNSIF
;
A
#
# COMPACT_ATOMS: atom_id res chain seq x y z
N MET A 1 5.02 9.47 -59.83
CA MET A 1 5.46 9.05 -61.18
C MET A 1 6.61 8.06 -61.02
N SER A 2 6.63 6.97 -61.81
CA SER A 2 7.76 6.02 -62.02
C SER A 2 8.42 5.33 -60.80
N ALA A 3 8.97 4.11 -60.89
CA ALA A 3 8.62 2.93 -61.70
C ALA A 3 9.28 1.67 -61.12
N VAL A 4 8.49 0.60 -60.96
CA VAL A 4 8.74 -0.78 -61.41
C VAL A 4 10.18 -1.35 -61.41
N SER A 5 10.36 -2.47 -60.70
CA SER A 5 11.03 -3.65 -61.26
C SER A 5 10.42 -4.94 -60.72
N ARG A 6 10.17 -5.90 -61.62
CA ARG A 6 9.67 -7.26 -61.35
C ARG A 6 10.76 -8.26 -61.74
N THR A 7 10.88 -9.35 -60.99
CA THR A 7 11.35 -10.61 -61.57
C THR A 7 10.63 -11.83 -60.99
N LEU A 8 10.00 -12.55 -61.91
CA LEU A 8 9.50 -13.93 -61.83
C LEU A 8 10.71 -14.90 -61.73
N ARG A 9 10.61 -16.21 -61.44
CA ARG A 9 9.60 -17.14 -60.88
C ARG A 9 10.22 -18.55 -61.03
N THR A 10 10.21 -19.41 -60.01
CA THR A 10 10.22 -20.87 -60.25
C THR A 10 9.64 -21.63 -59.06
N ALA A 11 8.71 -22.53 -59.35
CA ALA A 11 8.14 -23.48 -58.39
C ALA A 11 8.26 -24.88 -58.98
N THR A 12 8.67 -25.85 -58.17
CA THR A 12 8.84 -27.25 -58.60
C THR A 12 7.97 -28.15 -57.73
N LYS A 13 6.94 -28.75 -58.34
CA LYS A 13 6.14 -29.81 -57.69
C LYS A 13 6.89 -31.13 -57.77
N GLN A 14 6.85 -31.93 -56.69
CA GLN A 14 6.87 -33.38 -56.79
C GLN A 14 5.65 -33.97 -56.08
N LEU A 15 5.24 -35.14 -56.53
CA LEU A 15 3.98 -35.83 -56.24
C LEU A 15 4.26 -37.32 -55.97
N ARG A 16 3.27 -37.99 -55.35
CA ARG A 16 3.16 -39.45 -55.08
C ARG A 16 3.79 -39.90 -53.73
N PHE A 17 3.29 -40.93 -53.04
CA PHE A 17 2.22 -41.91 -53.33
C PHE A 17 1.33 -42.16 -52.08
N GLN A 18 0.16 -42.80 -52.26
CA GLN A 18 -0.77 -43.21 -51.19
C GLN A 18 -1.21 -44.68 -51.37
N SER A 19 -1.81 -45.26 -50.32
CA SER A 19 -2.55 -46.55 -50.26
C SER A 19 -1.75 -47.87 -50.18
N PRO A 20 -2.34 -49.00 -49.71
CA PRO A 20 -3.76 -49.24 -49.34
C PRO A 20 -4.04 -49.84 -47.94
N ARG A 21 -5.34 -50.08 -47.69
CA ARG A 21 -5.98 -50.65 -46.48
C ARG A 21 -5.73 -52.16 -46.27
N GLY A 22 -5.90 -52.62 -45.01
CA GLY A 22 -6.17 -54.03 -44.63
C GLY A 22 -7.49 -54.17 -43.84
N LEU A 23 -8.15 -55.34 -43.88
CA LEU A 23 -9.49 -55.58 -43.33
C LEU A 23 -9.54 -56.41 -42.03
N ARG A 24 -10.61 -56.17 -41.25
CA ARG A 24 -11.45 -57.11 -40.43
C ARG A 24 -10.81 -58.33 -39.73
N VAL A 25 -11.13 -58.48 -38.43
CA VAL A 25 -11.86 -59.66 -37.88
C VAL A 25 -12.84 -59.16 -36.79
N ALA A 26 -13.94 -59.88 -36.54
CA ALA A 26 -14.93 -59.57 -35.50
C ALA A 26 -15.43 -60.83 -34.79
N ALA A 27 -16.11 -60.65 -33.65
CA ALA A 27 -16.93 -61.63 -32.91
C ALA A 27 -16.16 -62.72 -32.10
N PRO A 28 -16.78 -63.36 -31.06
CA PRO A 28 -18.22 -63.35 -30.73
C PRO A 28 -18.61 -62.98 -29.28
N LEU A 29 -19.92 -62.69 -29.12
CA LEU A 29 -20.61 -62.73 -27.84
C LEU A 29 -20.74 -64.17 -27.32
N VAL A 30 -20.79 -64.33 -26.00
CA VAL A 30 -21.43 -65.49 -25.35
C VAL A 30 -22.46 -64.98 -24.35
N ALA A 31 -23.72 -65.32 -24.57
CA ALA A 31 -24.80 -65.15 -23.61
C ALA A 31 -25.10 -66.49 -22.91
N ARG A 32 -25.36 -66.46 -21.61
CA ARG A 32 -26.02 -67.56 -20.87
C ARG A 32 -26.95 -66.99 -19.80
N SER A 33 -28.09 -67.64 -19.62
CA SER A 33 -29.25 -67.16 -18.86
C SER A 33 -29.71 -68.15 -17.79
N ALA A 34 -30.27 -67.62 -16.70
CA ALA A 34 -31.11 -68.29 -15.69
C ALA A 34 -30.42 -69.39 -14.84
N PHE A 35 -30.64 -69.53 -13.53
CA PHE A 35 -31.90 -69.59 -12.78
C PHE A 35 -31.66 -69.32 -11.28
N GLY A 36 -32.73 -69.07 -10.50
CA GLY A 36 -32.72 -69.30 -9.04
C GLY A 36 -33.33 -68.18 -8.20
N ALA A 37 -34.60 -68.34 -7.82
CA ALA A 37 -35.24 -67.48 -6.83
C ALA A 37 -35.40 -68.21 -5.48
N ARG A 38 -35.08 -67.55 -4.36
CA ARG A 38 -35.80 -67.70 -3.08
C ARG A 38 -35.43 -66.61 -2.06
N SER A 39 -36.37 -66.40 -1.14
CA SER A 39 -36.45 -65.37 -0.10
C SER A 39 -35.43 -65.47 1.04
N SER A 40 -34.99 -64.33 1.60
CA SER A 40 -35.41 -63.89 2.95
C SER A 40 -34.80 -62.56 3.42
N LEU A 41 -35.67 -61.65 3.84
CA LEU A 41 -35.59 -60.63 4.91
C LEU A 41 -34.24 -60.09 5.46
N SER A 42 -34.27 -58.75 5.65
CA SER A 42 -33.61 -57.92 6.69
C SER A 42 -32.08 -57.84 6.76
N GLY A 43 -31.55 -56.65 6.44
CA GLY A 43 -30.16 -56.28 6.67
C GLY A 43 -29.78 -54.97 5.97
N ALA A 44 -30.34 -53.84 6.39
CA ALA A 44 -30.04 -52.54 5.80
C ALA A 44 -28.65 -52.03 6.25
N ALA A 45 -27.59 -52.53 5.61
CA ALA A 45 -26.26 -51.95 5.72
C ALA A 45 -26.24 -50.60 4.98
N PHE A 46 -26.04 -49.50 5.71
CA PHE A 46 -25.77 -48.18 5.13
C PHE A 46 -24.42 -48.21 4.41
N SER A 47 -24.44 -48.42 3.09
CA SER A 47 -23.27 -48.20 2.25
C SER A 47 -23.14 -46.70 1.95
N THR A 48 -22.05 -46.09 2.42
CA THR A 48 -21.74 -44.66 2.20
C THR A 48 -20.98 -44.40 0.90
N SER A 49 -20.76 -45.41 0.06
CA SER A 49 -20.19 -45.21 -1.27
C SER A 49 -21.25 -44.63 -2.22
N ALA A 50 -21.39 -43.30 -2.17
CA ALA A 50 -21.93 -42.56 -3.31
C ALA A 50 -21.16 -42.96 -4.57
N ALA A 51 -21.87 -43.26 -5.66
CA ALA A 51 -21.24 -43.64 -6.92
C ALA A 51 -20.26 -42.55 -7.35
N THR A 52 -18.97 -42.90 -7.42
CA THR A 52 -17.90 -42.01 -7.89
C THR A 52 -18.14 -41.68 -9.35
N ARG A 53 -18.86 -40.59 -9.61
CA ARG A 53 -18.83 -39.91 -10.91
C ARG A 53 -17.47 -39.26 -11.06
N SER A 54 -16.47 -40.08 -11.39
CA SER A 54 -15.19 -39.63 -11.95
C SER A 54 -15.43 -39.10 -13.37
N GLY A 55 -16.18 -38.00 -13.46
CA GLY A 55 -16.27 -37.17 -14.67
C GLY A 55 -15.00 -36.35 -14.88
N ALA A 56 -13.83 -36.94 -14.60
CA ALA A 56 -12.57 -36.41 -15.07
C ALA A 56 -12.62 -36.52 -16.60
N PRO A 57 -12.58 -35.40 -17.35
CA PRO A 57 -12.44 -35.49 -18.80
C PRO A 57 -11.15 -36.25 -19.11
N ASP A 58 -11.13 -36.95 -20.24
CA ASP A 58 -9.95 -37.68 -20.70
C ASP A 58 -8.76 -36.71 -20.79
N MET A 59 -7.84 -36.85 -19.83
CA MET A 59 -6.70 -35.95 -19.66
C MET A 59 -5.68 -36.29 -20.74
N SER A 60 -5.86 -35.71 -21.92
CA SER A 60 -4.94 -35.86 -23.04
C SER A 60 -3.50 -35.67 -22.56
N SER A 61 -2.65 -36.66 -22.79
CA SER A 61 -1.24 -36.64 -22.35
C SER A 61 -0.35 -35.63 -23.10
N ALA A 62 -0.96 -34.76 -23.91
CA ALA A 62 -0.30 -33.63 -24.52
C ALA A 62 0.07 -32.58 -23.45
N PRO A 63 1.26 -31.96 -23.51
CA PRO A 63 1.58 -30.81 -22.67
C PRO A 63 0.53 -29.72 -22.84
N ARG A 64 -0.05 -29.22 -21.74
CA ARG A 64 -0.97 -28.08 -21.81
C ARG A 64 -0.18 -26.84 -22.24
N GLU A 65 -0.66 -26.16 -23.27
CA GLU A 65 -0.09 -24.89 -23.68
C GLU A 65 -0.36 -23.79 -22.64
N TYR A 66 0.54 -22.79 -22.59
CA TYR A 66 0.30 -21.58 -21.81
C TYR A 66 -0.83 -20.76 -22.43
N ASP A 67 -1.59 -20.08 -21.58
CA ASP A 67 -2.53 -19.03 -21.98
C ASP A 67 -1.82 -17.98 -22.88
N PRO A 68 -2.45 -17.51 -23.98
CA PRO A 68 -1.79 -16.61 -24.93
C PRO A 68 -1.17 -15.37 -24.30
N GLU A 69 -1.87 -14.77 -23.33
CA GLU A 69 -1.44 -13.57 -22.62
C GLU A 69 -0.13 -13.78 -21.84
N ILE A 70 0.13 -15.02 -21.39
CA ILE A 70 1.37 -15.42 -20.72
C ILE A 70 2.51 -15.54 -21.74
N LYS A 71 2.22 -16.13 -22.92
CA LYS A 71 3.19 -16.26 -24.02
C LYS A 71 3.60 -14.88 -24.54
N ASP A 72 2.63 -13.98 -24.75
CA ASP A 72 2.87 -12.63 -25.27
C ASP A 72 3.75 -11.79 -24.32
N ILE A 73 3.54 -11.91 -22.99
CA ILE A 73 4.42 -11.27 -21.99
C ILE A 73 5.83 -11.88 -22.03
N ALA A 74 5.93 -13.21 -22.12
CA ALA A 74 7.22 -13.90 -22.11
C ALA A 74 8.06 -13.58 -23.37
N ASP A 75 7.47 -13.66 -24.57
CA ASP A 75 8.10 -13.28 -25.84
C ASP A 75 8.52 -11.81 -25.83
N TYR A 76 7.63 -10.90 -25.41
CA TYR A 76 7.94 -9.48 -25.32
C TYR A 76 9.17 -9.22 -24.44
N VAL A 77 9.23 -9.78 -23.24
CA VAL A 77 10.40 -9.57 -22.35
C VAL A 77 11.65 -10.27 -22.90
N ALA A 78 11.51 -11.48 -23.43
CA ALA A 78 12.64 -12.30 -23.89
C ALA A 78 13.29 -11.75 -25.18
N ASN A 79 12.47 -11.33 -26.15
CA ASN A 79 12.85 -11.23 -27.55
C ASN A 79 12.64 -9.84 -28.16
N LYS A 80 11.78 -8.98 -27.57
CA LYS A 80 11.54 -7.63 -28.12
C LYS A 80 12.70 -6.68 -27.78
N THR A 81 13.34 -6.12 -28.80
CA THR A 81 14.23 -4.96 -28.68
C THR A 81 13.41 -3.67 -28.54
N ILE A 82 13.88 -2.73 -27.72
CA ILE A 82 13.29 -1.41 -27.52
C ILE A 82 14.07 -0.37 -28.34
N ASP A 83 13.52 0.02 -29.48
CA ASP A 83 14.12 0.97 -30.43
C ASP A 83 13.42 2.35 -30.40
N SER A 84 13.29 2.95 -29.20
CA SER A 84 12.63 4.25 -29.00
C SER A 84 13.48 5.18 -28.13
N GLU A 85 14.09 6.18 -28.75
CA GLU A 85 14.87 7.23 -28.05
C GLU A 85 14.01 8.01 -27.06
N LEU A 86 12.74 8.26 -27.39
CA LEU A 86 11.78 8.93 -26.50
C LEU A 86 11.45 8.09 -25.26
N ALA A 87 11.37 6.77 -25.40
CA ALA A 87 11.16 5.86 -24.27
C ALA A 87 12.38 5.86 -23.35
N PHE A 88 13.60 5.79 -23.89
CA PHE A 88 14.83 5.90 -23.08
C PHE A 88 14.99 7.28 -22.43
N ASP A 89 14.69 8.38 -23.13
CA ASP A 89 14.70 9.72 -22.50
C ASP A 89 13.71 9.80 -21.35
N THR A 90 12.46 9.42 -21.59
CA THR A 90 11.43 9.47 -20.54
C THR A 90 11.80 8.54 -19.38
N ALA A 91 12.39 7.36 -19.63
CA ALA A 91 12.86 6.45 -18.60
C ALA A 91 13.98 7.06 -17.72
N ARG A 92 14.93 7.83 -18.30
CA ARG A 92 15.96 8.54 -17.52
C ARG A 92 15.33 9.55 -16.55
N TRP A 93 14.35 10.32 -17.03
CA TRP A 93 13.60 11.26 -16.19
C TRP A 93 12.76 10.56 -15.12
N ILE A 94 12.11 9.42 -15.43
CA ILE A 94 11.37 8.61 -14.44
C ILE A 94 12.32 8.04 -13.39
N LEU A 95 13.51 7.55 -13.77
CA LEU A 95 14.51 7.01 -12.82
C LEU A 95 14.92 8.08 -11.79
N LEU A 96 15.26 9.27 -12.28
CA LEU A 96 15.62 10.42 -11.44
C LEU A 96 14.45 10.86 -10.53
N ASP A 97 13.24 11.02 -11.09
CA ASP A 97 12.06 11.44 -10.33
C ASP A 97 11.70 10.44 -9.22
N THR A 98 11.69 9.15 -9.57
CA THR A 98 11.30 8.04 -8.69
C THR A 98 12.30 7.88 -7.53
N LEU A 99 13.61 7.98 -7.79
CA LEU A 99 14.63 7.94 -6.73
C LEU A 99 14.54 9.17 -5.81
N GLY A 100 14.26 10.36 -6.38
CA GLY A 100 13.97 11.55 -5.58
C GLY A 100 12.76 11.35 -4.66
N CYS A 101 11.66 10.80 -5.16
CA CYS A 101 10.48 10.47 -4.35
C CYS A 101 10.78 9.47 -3.23
N GLY A 102 11.64 8.47 -3.49
CA GLY A 102 12.08 7.52 -2.46
C GLY A 102 12.79 8.20 -1.29
N LEU A 103 13.69 9.13 -1.58
CA LEU A 103 14.45 9.87 -0.56
C LEU A 103 13.55 10.79 0.27
N GLU A 104 12.69 11.58 -0.37
CA GLU A 104 11.71 12.39 0.36
C GLU A 104 10.81 11.52 1.24
N GLY A 105 10.44 10.31 0.79
CA GLY A 105 9.74 9.31 1.59
C GLY A 105 10.46 8.92 2.90
N LEU A 106 11.80 8.87 2.92
CA LEU A 106 12.59 8.54 4.11
C LEU A 106 12.44 9.57 5.25
N ARG A 107 12.07 10.82 4.92
CA ARG A 107 11.83 11.88 5.91
C ARG A 107 10.57 11.63 6.75
N PHE A 108 9.70 10.71 6.31
CA PHE A 108 8.48 10.35 7.01
C PHE A 108 8.71 9.09 7.85
N LYS A 109 8.64 9.24 9.19
CA LYS A 109 8.81 8.13 10.16
C LYS A 109 7.91 6.93 9.87
N GLU A 110 6.71 7.18 9.34
CA GLU A 110 5.76 6.13 8.97
C GLU A 110 6.25 5.25 7.81
N CYS A 111 7.09 5.79 6.90
CA CYS A 111 7.80 5.04 5.88
C CYS A 111 8.99 4.31 6.49
N SER A 112 9.92 5.08 7.08
CA SER A 112 11.24 4.58 7.48
C SER A 112 11.18 3.51 8.58
N LYS A 113 10.13 3.48 9.42
CA LYS A 113 9.90 2.41 10.40
C LYS A 113 9.59 1.03 9.80
N LEU A 114 9.24 0.95 8.51
CA LEU A 114 8.98 -0.32 7.81
C LEU A 114 10.21 -0.81 7.04
N LEU A 115 11.27 -0.01 6.95
CA LEU A 115 12.48 -0.30 6.20
C LEU A 115 13.53 -1.03 7.06
N GLY A 116 14.55 -1.57 6.39
CA GLY A 116 15.65 -2.32 6.99
C GLY A 116 15.49 -3.84 6.90
N PRO A 117 16.40 -4.59 7.55
CA PRO A 117 16.34 -6.04 7.62
C PRO A 117 15.23 -6.49 8.58
N ILE A 118 14.56 -7.61 8.25
CA ILE A 118 13.51 -8.22 9.09
C ILE A 118 14.03 -8.51 10.51
N VAL A 119 15.30 -8.93 10.62
CA VAL A 119 16.01 -9.07 11.90
C VAL A 119 17.14 -8.04 11.94
N PRO A 120 17.10 -7.04 12.84
CA PRO A 120 18.18 -6.07 13.01
C PRO A 120 19.55 -6.76 13.24
N GLY A 121 20.59 -6.27 12.56
CA GLY A 121 21.93 -6.87 12.59
C GLY A 121 22.15 -8.01 11.58
N THR A 122 21.16 -8.36 10.75
CA THR A 122 21.38 -9.28 9.61
C THR A 122 22.47 -8.72 8.68
N VAL A 123 23.45 -9.55 8.34
CA VAL A 123 24.49 -9.26 7.33
C VAL A 123 24.19 -10.09 6.09
N VAL A 124 24.09 -9.44 4.93
CA VAL A 124 23.88 -10.10 3.64
C VAL A 124 25.09 -9.88 2.73
N PRO A 125 25.98 -10.88 2.56
CA PRO A 125 27.13 -10.78 1.67
C PRO A 125 26.69 -10.43 0.24
N ASN A 126 27.32 -9.40 -0.34
CA ASN A 126 27.03 -8.90 -1.68
C ASN A 126 25.55 -8.50 -1.91
N GLY A 127 24.79 -8.30 -0.83
CA GLY A 127 23.40 -7.90 -0.90
C GLY A 127 23.23 -6.53 -1.59
N PRO A 128 22.12 -6.27 -2.27
CA PRO A 128 21.82 -4.95 -2.79
C PRO A 128 21.66 -3.93 -1.67
N LYS A 129 22.06 -2.69 -1.96
CA LYS A 129 21.95 -1.56 -1.03
C LYS A 129 20.68 -0.75 -1.30
N VAL A 130 20.11 -0.17 -0.25
CA VAL A 130 18.89 0.62 -0.32
C VAL A 130 19.24 2.12 -0.33
N PRO A 131 18.93 2.89 -1.40
CA PRO A 131 19.25 4.32 -1.52
C PRO A 131 18.83 5.15 -0.31
N GLY A 132 19.69 6.09 0.10
CA GLY A 132 19.45 6.99 1.24
C GLY A 132 19.56 6.31 2.62
N THR A 133 19.94 5.04 2.69
CA THR A 133 20.03 4.27 3.94
C THR A 133 21.38 3.54 4.05
N PRO A 134 21.78 3.08 5.26
CA PRO A 134 22.92 2.19 5.44
C PRO A 134 22.57 0.71 5.19
N PHE A 135 21.37 0.38 4.71
CA PHE A 135 20.91 -1.01 4.63
C PHE A 135 21.49 -1.74 3.41
N GLN A 136 22.05 -2.92 3.68
CA GLN A 136 22.41 -3.93 2.68
C GLN A 136 21.63 -5.20 2.99
N LEU A 137 20.75 -5.61 2.08
CA LEU A 137 19.71 -6.60 2.31
C LEU A 137 19.79 -7.75 1.30
N ASP A 138 18.94 -8.77 1.42
CA ASP A 138 18.70 -9.72 0.34
C ASP A 138 17.87 -9.05 -0.77
N PRO A 139 17.92 -9.54 -2.04
CA PRO A 139 17.21 -8.89 -3.15
C PRO A 139 15.68 -8.89 -3.01
N VAL A 140 15.10 -9.79 -2.21
CA VAL A 140 13.65 -9.83 -1.96
C VAL A 140 13.28 -8.68 -1.01
N ASN A 141 13.96 -8.55 0.12
CA ASN A 141 13.68 -7.46 1.08
C ASN A 141 14.17 -6.09 0.59
N ALA A 142 15.24 -6.00 -0.21
CA ALA A 142 15.62 -4.76 -0.88
C ALA A 142 14.54 -4.30 -1.86
N ALA A 143 13.91 -5.20 -2.61
CA ALA A 143 12.81 -4.87 -3.50
C ALA A 143 11.58 -4.31 -2.76
N PHE A 144 11.27 -4.85 -1.56
CA PHE A 144 10.29 -4.24 -0.65
C PHE A 144 10.70 -2.81 -0.27
N ASN A 145 11.93 -2.65 0.22
CA ASN A 145 12.42 -1.39 0.78
C ASN A 145 12.40 -0.26 -0.26
N ILE A 146 12.94 -0.52 -1.45
CA ILE A 146 12.99 0.45 -2.54
C ILE A 146 11.57 0.72 -3.05
N GLY A 147 10.76 -0.32 -3.32
CA GLY A 147 9.39 -0.16 -3.80
C GLY A 147 8.45 0.57 -2.82
N ALA A 148 8.65 0.39 -1.51
CA ALA A 148 7.88 1.07 -0.47
C ALA A 148 8.24 2.56 -0.36
N MET A 149 9.54 2.92 -0.43
CA MET A 149 9.93 4.33 -0.31
C MET A 149 9.49 5.14 -1.53
N ILE A 150 9.71 4.63 -2.75
CA ILE A 150 9.46 5.40 -4.00
C ILE A 150 7.97 5.72 -4.18
N ARG A 151 7.10 4.81 -3.71
CA ARG A 151 5.65 4.97 -3.77
C ARG A 151 5.05 5.71 -2.57
N TRP A 152 5.84 5.93 -1.50
CA TRP A 152 5.29 6.23 -0.17
C TRP A 152 4.34 7.43 -0.16
N LEU A 153 4.80 8.53 -0.74
CA LEU A 153 4.15 9.84 -0.74
C LEU A 153 3.20 10.06 -1.91
N ASP A 154 2.93 9.02 -2.72
CA ASP A 154 2.08 9.16 -3.91
C ASP A 154 2.58 10.26 -4.87
N PHE A 155 3.90 10.48 -4.93
CA PHE A 155 4.51 11.60 -5.67
C PHE A 155 5.38 11.13 -6.85
N ASN A 156 5.48 9.82 -7.08
CA ASN A 156 6.11 9.22 -8.25
C ASN A 156 5.19 9.30 -9.50
N ASP A 157 5.50 8.51 -10.52
CA ASP A 157 4.80 8.50 -11.80
C ASP A 157 3.33 8.04 -11.69
N CYS A 158 2.61 8.10 -12.81
CA CYS A 158 1.26 7.56 -12.89
C CYS A 158 0.90 7.11 -14.32
N TRP A 159 0.05 6.08 -14.40
CA TRP A 159 -0.63 5.64 -15.59
C TRP A 159 -2.12 5.48 -15.31
N LEU A 160 -2.94 6.18 -16.10
CA LEU A 160 -4.39 6.25 -15.93
C LEU A 160 -5.10 5.60 -17.12
N ALA A 161 -5.86 4.54 -16.90
CA ALA A 161 -6.67 3.87 -17.91
C ALA A 161 -7.90 3.18 -17.27
N ALA A 162 -8.35 2.02 -17.79
CA ALA A 162 -9.42 1.25 -17.15
C ALA A 162 -9.03 0.75 -15.74
N GLU A 163 -7.72 0.53 -15.53
CA GLU A 163 -7.09 0.49 -14.21
C GLU A 163 -6.12 1.68 -14.07
N TRP A 164 -5.87 2.09 -12.81
CA TRP A 164 -4.86 3.09 -12.47
C TRP A 164 -3.65 2.41 -11.83
N GLY A 165 -2.45 2.96 -12.01
CA GLY A 165 -1.27 2.50 -11.29
C GLY A 165 -0.08 3.42 -11.46
N HIS A 166 1.05 3.00 -10.88
CA HIS A 166 2.30 3.74 -10.88
C HIS A 166 3.39 2.79 -11.41
N PRO A 167 3.65 2.77 -12.73
CA PRO A 167 4.56 1.79 -13.28
C PRO A 167 6.02 1.94 -12.82
N SER A 168 6.41 3.09 -12.27
CA SER A 168 7.73 3.25 -11.64
C SER A 168 7.91 2.43 -10.36
N ASP A 169 6.83 1.93 -9.74
CA ASP A 169 6.89 1.04 -8.57
C ASP A 169 7.76 -0.21 -8.83
N ASN A 170 7.76 -0.72 -10.07
CA ASN A 170 8.57 -1.86 -10.50
C ASN A 170 10.09 -1.62 -10.37
N LEU A 171 10.54 -0.36 -10.27
CA LEU A 171 11.95 -0.02 -10.01
C LEU A 171 12.46 -0.69 -8.73
N GLY A 172 11.58 -0.92 -7.73
CA GLY A 172 11.94 -1.65 -6.53
C GLY A 172 12.54 -3.03 -6.82
N ALA A 173 11.85 -3.84 -7.63
CA ALA A 173 12.32 -5.17 -8.03
C ALA A 173 13.52 -5.09 -8.99
N ILE A 174 13.46 -4.19 -9.98
CA ILE A 174 14.50 -4.05 -11.02
C ILE A 174 15.85 -3.63 -10.40
N LEU A 175 15.86 -2.56 -9.61
CA LEU A 175 17.10 -2.00 -9.06
C LEU A 175 17.73 -2.95 -8.03
N ALA A 176 16.92 -3.56 -7.16
CA ALA A 176 17.40 -4.54 -6.20
C ALA A 176 18.07 -5.76 -6.88
N VAL A 177 17.48 -6.29 -7.96
CA VAL A 177 18.03 -7.45 -8.67
C VAL A 177 19.27 -7.08 -9.47
N ALA A 178 19.31 -5.93 -10.15
CA ALA A 178 20.49 -5.49 -10.91
C ALA A 178 21.69 -5.21 -9.99
N ASP A 179 21.49 -4.48 -8.89
CA ASP A 179 22.54 -4.18 -7.91
C ASP A 179 23.08 -5.47 -7.25
N TRP A 180 22.18 -6.39 -6.89
CA TRP A 180 22.55 -7.70 -6.33
C TRP A 180 23.43 -8.52 -7.28
N ILE A 181 23.03 -8.63 -8.56
CA ILE A 181 23.77 -9.40 -9.56
C ILE A 181 25.16 -8.80 -9.76
N ASN A 182 25.27 -7.48 -9.91
CA ASN A 182 26.55 -6.81 -10.07
C ASN A 182 27.49 -7.07 -8.89
N ARG A 183 27.03 -6.83 -7.65
CA ARG A 183 27.85 -7.03 -6.45
C ARG A 183 28.28 -8.49 -6.30
N THR A 184 27.37 -9.44 -6.58
CA THR A 184 27.66 -10.87 -6.51
C THR A 184 28.68 -11.28 -7.57
N ASN A 185 28.55 -10.81 -8.81
CA ASN A 185 29.46 -11.15 -9.91
C ASN A 185 30.84 -10.49 -9.74
N LYS A 186 30.90 -9.23 -9.29
CA LYS A 186 32.16 -8.55 -8.91
C LYS A 186 32.88 -9.26 -7.76
N ALA A 187 32.15 -9.94 -6.87
CA ALA A 187 32.71 -10.79 -5.82
C ALA A 187 33.06 -12.23 -6.26
N GLY A 188 33.08 -12.52 -7.56
CA GLY A 188 33.42 -13.84 -8.10
C GLY A 188 32.25 -14.83 -8.26
N GLY A 189 31.01 -14.36 -8.07
CA GLY A 189 29.80 -15.11 -8.41
C GLY A 189 29.52 -15.16 -9.92
N ASN A 190 28.49 -15.92 -10.30
CA ASN A 190 28.10 -16.12 -11.71
C ASN A 190 26.56 -16.14 -11.88
N LEU A 191 25.89 -15.11 -11.36
CA LEU A 191 24.46 -14.88 -11.61
C LEU A 191 24.26 -14.33 -13.02
N ALA A 192 23.15 -14.70 -13.67
CA ALA A 192 22.78 -14.27 -15.03
C ALA A 192 23.92 -14.43 -16.07
N GLY A 193 24.72 -15.51 -15.95
CA GLY A 193 25.85 -15.78 -16.85
C GLY A 193 27.02 -14.80 -16.70
N GLY A 194 27.19 -14.18 -15.53
CA GLY A 194 28.28 -13.25 -15.25
C GLY A 194 28.02 -11.84 -15.76
N LYS A 195 26.79 -11.52 -16.18
CA LYS A 195 26.42 -10.19 -16.66
C LYS A 195 26.72 -9.12 -15.59
N THR A 196 27.33 -8.03 -16.02
CA THR A 196 27.37 -6.76 -15.29
C THR A 196 26.33 -5.84 -15.93
N PHE A 197 25.30 -5.48 -15.16
CA PHE A 197 24.26 -4.55 -15.56
C PHE A 197 24.77 -3.11 -15.49
N VAL A 198 24.41 -2.32 -16.50
CA VAL A 198 24.57 -0.86 -16.51
C VAL A 198 23.20 -0.18 -16.40
N VAL A 199 23.15 1.12 -16.10
CA VAL A 199 21.86 1.83 -15.95
C VAL A 199 20.99 1.69 -17.20
N LYS A 200 21.55 1.58 -18.42
CA LYS A 200 20.76 1.33 -19.64
C LYS A 200 19.92 0.06 -19.57
N ASP A 201 20.42 -1.01 -18.96
CA ASP A 201 19.65 -2.25 -18.76
C ASP A 201 18.48 -2.04 -17.80
N VAL A 202 18.68 -1.22 -16.75
CA VAL A 202 17.62 -0.82 -15.81
C VAL A 202 16.55 0.00 -16.53
N LEU A 203 16.94 0.93 -17.40
CA LEU A 203 16.00 1.72 -18.21
C LEU A 203 15.19 0.83 -19.18
N GLU A 204 15.81 -0.15 -19.84
CA GLU A 204 15.08 -1.10 -20.70
C GLU A 204 14.10 -1.95 -19.88
N ALA A 205 14.53 -2.46 -18.72
CA ALA A 205 13.67 -3.21 -17.80
C ALA A 205 12.50 -2.35 -17.28
N MET A 206 12.73 -1.06 -17.00
CA MET A 206 11.67 -0.10 -16.65
C MET A 206 10.68 0.05 -17.80
N ILE A 207 11.13 0.29 -19.04
CA ILE A 207 10.25 0.39 -20.22
C ILE A 207 9.42 -0.88 -20.39
N LYS A 208 10.04 -2.06 -20.25
CA LYS A 208 9.35 -3.35 -20.35
C LYS A 208 8.31 -3.54 -19.25
N ALA A 209 8.63 -3.20 -18.01
CA ALA A 209 7.66 -3.28 -16.91
C ALA A 209 6.50 -2.28 -17.08
N HIS A 210 6.79 -1.06 -17.53
CA HIS A 210 5.78 -0.04 -17.84
C HIS A 210 4.81 -0.55 -18.91
N GLU A 211 5.34 -1.12 -20.00
CA GLU A 211 4.50 -1.60 -21.09
C GLU A 211 3.58 -2.75 -20.67
N ILE A 212 4.07 -3.73 -19.89
CA ILE A 212 3.26 -4.86 -19.42
C ILE A 212 2.13 -4.37 -18.51
N GLN A 213 2.46 -3.62 -17.45
CA GLN A 213 1.49 -3.10 -16.50
C GLN A 213 0.51 -2.14 -17.17
N GLY A 214 1.00 -1.20 -17.97
CA GLY A 214 0.17 -0.19 -18.58
C GLY A 214 -0.73 -0.71 -19.70
N CYS A 215 -0.27 -1.67 -20.52
CA CYS A 215 -1.11 -2.28 -21.56
C CYS A 215 -2.17 -3.21 -20.97
N LEU A 216 -1.87 -3.96 -19.90
CA LEU A 216 -2.90 -4.68 -19.15
C LEU A 216 -3.93 -3.71 -18.56
N ALA A 217 -3.49 -2.59 -17.98
CA ALA A 217 -4.38 -1.56 -17.43
C ALA A 217 -5.26 -0.83 -18.47
N LEU A 218 -4.96 -0.91 -19.78
CA LEU A 218 -5.68 -0.16 -20.82
C LEU A 218 -7.18 -0.45 -20.84
N LEU A 219 -7.55 -1.73 -20.85
CA LEU A 219 -8.94 -2.19 -20.92
C LEU A 219 -9.36 -3.04 -19.70
N ASN A 220 -8.40 -3.58 -18.93
CA ASN A 220 -8.68 -4.53 -17.86
C ASN A 220 -8.71 -3.83 -16.50
N SER A 221 -9.87 -3.83 -15.85
CA SER A 221 -10.12 -3.11 -14.60
C SER A 221 -10.21 -4.06 -13.41
N TYR A 222 -9.17 -4.11 -12.60
CA TYR A 222 -9.07 -4.95 -11.40
C TYR A 222 -9.85 -4.34 -10.22
N ASN A 223 -9.94 -3.01 -10.18
CA ASN A 223 -10.77 -2.28 -9.23
C ASN A 223 -12.27 -2.62 -9.37
N LYS A 224 -12.78 -2.84 -10.60
CA LYS A 224 -14.17 -3.29 -10.86
C LYS A 224 -14.45 -4.73 -10.41
N VAL A 225 -13.43 -5.51 -10.04
CA VAL A 225 -13.56 -6.84 -9.42
C VAL A 225 -13.07 -6.90 -7.97
N GLY A 226 -12.68 -5.76 -7.39
CA GLY A 226 -12.28 -5.61 -5.98
C GLY A 226 -10.81 -5.87 -5.67
N LEU A 227 -10.00 -6.17 -6.68
CA LEU A 227 -8.56 -6.44 -6.57
C LEU A 227 -7.72 -5.19 -6.76
N ASP A 228 -6.54 -5.13 -6.13
CA ASP A 228 -5.63 -3.99 -6.27
C ASP A 228 -4.74 -4.07 -7.50
N HIS A 229 -4.42 -2.91 -8.05
CA HIS A 229 -3.60 -2.76 -9.26
C HIS A 229 -2.18 -3.29 -9.08
N VAL A 230 -1.72 -3.50 -7.84
CA VAL A 230 -0.40 -4.09 -7.54
C VAL A 230 -0.26 -5.54 -8.01
N VAL A 231 -1.35 -6.22 -8.42
CA VAL A 231 -1.25 -7.44 -9.25
C VAL A 231 -0.43 -7.20 -10.53
N LEU A 232 -0.60 -6.04 -11.16
CA LEU A 232 0.12 -5.68 -12.39
C LEU A 232 1.58 -5.36 -12.10
N VAL A 233 1.89 -4.71 -10.97
CA VAL A 233 3.27 -4.53 -10.49
C VAL A 233 3.92 -5.90 -10.25
N LYS A 234 3.23 -6.82 -9.56
CA LYS A 234 3.73 -8.19 -9.33
C LYS A 234 4.03 -8.91 -10.63
N VAL A 235 3.10 -8.89 -11.60
CA VAL A 235 3.25 -9.56 -12.91
C VAL A 235 4.36 -8.93 -13.75
N ALA A 236 4.37 -7.61 -13.92
CA ALA A 236 5.36 -6.90 -14.71
C ALA A 236 6.78 -7.05 -14.12
N SER A 237 6.93 -6.83 -12.80
CA SER A 237 8.19 -7.07 -12.09
C SER A 237 8.66 -8.51 -12.25
N THR A 238 7.78 -9.51 -12.08
CA THR A 238 8.16 -10.94 -12.17
C THR A 238 8.68 -11.29 -13.57
N ALA A 239 8.06 -10.76 -14.62
CA ALA A 239 8.49 -10.98 -15.99
C ALA A 239 9.89 -10.39 -16.23
N VAL A 240 10.11 -9.11 -15.92
CA VAL A 240 11.39 -8.43 -16.21
C VAL A 240 12.53 -8.95 -15.34
N VAL A 241 12.32 -9.19 -14.05
CA VAL A 241 13.42 -9.70 -13.19
C VAL A 241 13.77 -11.14 -13.50
N SER A 242 12.83 -11.97 -13.99
CA SER A 242 13.14 -13.30 -14.52
C SER A 242 14.16 -13.22 -15.67
N LYS A 243 13.94 -12.33 -16.64
CA LYS A 243 14.90 -12.08 -17.73
C LYS A 243 16.25 -11.56 -17.23
N MET A 244 16.24 -10.66 -16.23
CA MET A 244 17.48 -10.15 -15.62
C MET A 244 18.27 -11.24 -14.88
N LEU A 245 17.59 -12.22 -14.28
CA LEU A 245 18.20 -13.38 -13.64
C LEU A 245 18.75 -14.42 -14.65
N GLY A 246 18.52 -14.22 -15.95
CA GLY A 246 18.98 -15.11 -17.03
C GLY A 246 18.02 -16.26 -17.36
N LEU A 247 16.75 -16.20 -16.93
CA LEU A 247 15.74 -17.20 -17.30
C LEU A 247 15.44 -17.12 -18.80
N ASN A 248 15.23 -18.29 -19.43
CA ASN A 248 14.75 -18.38 -20.80
C ASN A 248 13.25 -18.05 -20.90
N GLU A 249 12.73 -17.87 -22.12
CA GLU A 249 11.33 -17.52 -22.40
C GLU A 249 10.31 -18.42 -21.69
N LYS A 250 10.51 -19.75 -21.72
CA LYS A 250 9.63 -20.70 -21.03
C LYS A 250 9.67 -20.51 -19.51
N GLN A 251 10.85 -20.26 -18.93
CA GLN A 251 10.98 -19.97 -17.50
C GLN A 251 10.40 -18.58 -17.13
N ILE A 252 10.45 -17.60 -18.03
CA ILE A 252 9.73 -16.32 -17.84
C ILE A 252 8.21 -16.58 -17.82
N ALA A 253 7.69 -17.39 -18.74
CA ALA A 253 6.29 -17.82 -18.72
C ALA A 253 5.94 -18.57 -17.43
N ASP A 254 6.77 -19.51 -16.97
CA ASP A 254 6.60 -20.21 -15.69
C ASP A 254 6.47 -19.21 -14.53
N ALA A 255 7.38 -18.24 -14.43
CA ALA A 255 7.37 -17.22 -13.39
C ALA A 255 6.14 -16.29 -13.47
N VAL A 256 5.72 -15.89 -14.68
CA VAL A 256 4.51 -15.08 -14.88
C VAL A 256 3.26 -15.85 -14.47
N THR A 257 3.16 -17.17 -14.74
CA THR A 257 2.02 -17.96 -14.22
C THR A 257 2.02 -18.05 -12.69
N GLN A 258 3.20 -18.14 -12.08
CA GLN A 258 3.35 -18.10 -10.62
C GLN A 258 2.93 -16.75 -10.01
N ALA A 259 3.03 -15.63 -10.75
CA ALA A 259 2.51 -14.33 -10.34
C ALA A 259 0.98 -14.23 -10.43
N TRP A 260 0.35 -14.90 -11.41
CA TRP A 260 -1.10 -14.92 -11.58
C TRP A 260 -1.83 -15.87 -10.62
N VAL A 261 -1.28 -17.05 -10.35
CA VAL A 261 -1.86 -18.04 -9.41
C VAL A 261 -1.73 -17.59 -7.94
N ASP A 262 -0.89 -16.58 -7.68
CA ASP A 262 -0.65 -16.05 -6.36
C ASP A 262 -1.87 -15.35 -5.74
N GLY A 263 -1.88 -15.22 -4.42
CA GLY A 263 -2.88 -14.42 -3.72
C GLY A 263 -2.82 -12.96 -4.14
N GLN A 264 -3.91 -12.44 -4.72
CA GLN A 264 -4.01 -11.03 -5.11
C GLN A 264 -4.68 -10.23 -3.99
N SER A 265 -4.13 -9.04 -3.70
CA SER A 265 -4.60 -8.21 -2.59
C SER A 265 -5.93 -7.51 -2.93
N LEU A 266 -6.79 -7.37 -1.94
CA LEU A 266 -7.98 -6.53 -2.02
C LEU A 266 -7.59 -5.04 -2.01
N ARG A 267 -8.47 -4.15 -2.48
CA ARG A 267 -8.28 -2.68 -2.40
C ARG A 267 -8.75 -2.01 -1.11
N THR A 268 -9.20 -2.76 -0.10
CA THR A 268 -9.90 -2.20 1.09
C THR A 268 -9.15 -1.02 1.73
N TYR A 269 -7.82 -1.08 1.81
CA TYR A 269 -6.96 -0.03 2.37
C TYR A 269 -6.82 1.26 1.52
N ARG A 270 -7.44 1.30 0.33
CA ARG A 270 -7.52 2.49 -0.54
C ARG A 270 -8.90 3.16 -0.51
N HIS A 271 -9.88 2.58 0.20
CA HIS A 271 -11.27 3.05 0.18
C HIS A 271 -11.82 3.30 1.59
N THR A 272 -12.65 4.33 1.72
CA THR A 272 -13.36 4.67 2.96
C THR A 272 -14.29 3.51 3.38
N PRO A 273 -14.41 3.19 4.69
CA PRO A 273 -13.79 3.85 5.84
C PRO A 273 -12.41 3.32 6.24
N ASN A 274 -11.77 2.47 5.42
CA ASN A 274 -10.55 1.74 5.76
C ASN A 274 -9.27 2.29 5.11
N THR A 275 -9.29 3.52 4.58
CA THR A 275 -8.13 4.15 3.93
C THR A 275 -6.95 4.20 4.91
N MET A 276 -5.81 3.60 4.55
CA MET A 276 -4.65 3.51 5.46
C MET A 276 -3.31 3.40 4.71
N SER A 277 -2.19 3.49 5.45
CA SER A 277 -0.82 3.48 4.92
C SER A 277 -0.43 2.26 4.08
N ARG A 278 -1.19 1.16 4.10
CA ARG A 278 -0.97 0.04 3.15
C ARG A 278 -1.07 0.48 1.69
N LYS A 279 -1.81 1.56 1.37
CA LYS A 279 -1.82 2.15 0.02
C LYS A 279 -0.43 2.54 -0.49
N SER A 280 0.48 2.89 0.43
CA SER A 280 1.81 3.44 0.18
C SER A 280 2.91 2.37 0.05
N TRP A 281 2.71 1.17 0.63
CA TRP A 281 3.70 0.07 0.59
C TRP A 281 3.23 -1.20 -0.14
N ALA A 282 1.94 -1.31 -0.51
CA ALA A 282 1.42 -2.49 -1.23
C ALA A 282 2.15 -2.78 -2.56
N ALA A 283 2.71 -1.76 -3.22
CA ALA A 283 3.52 -1.95 -4.42
C ALA A 283 4.93 -2.49 -4.12
N GLY A 284 5.55 -2.07 -3.01
CA GLY A 284 6.77 -2.68 -2.49
C GLY A 284 6.58 -4.14 -2.10
N ASP A 285 5.45 -4.48 -1.47
CA ASP A 285 5.01 -5.87 -1.18
C ASP A 285 4.87 -6.70 -2.48
N ALA A 286 4.30 -6.11 -3.54
CA ALA A 286 4.25 -6.74 -4.86
C ALA A 286 5.64 -6.94 -5.51
N CYS A 287 6.55 -5.97 -5.40
CA CYS A 287 7.95 -6.09 -5.85
C CYS A 287 8.72 -7.18 -5.09
N GLN A 288 8.57 -7.22 -3.77
CA GLN A 288 9.11 -8.28 -2.90
C GLN A 288 8.61 -9.66 -3.36
N ARG A 289 7.30 -9.78 -3.59
CA ARG A 289 6.68 -11.02 -4.04
C ARG A 289 7.20 -11.43 -5.42
N ALA A 290 7.32 -10.50 -6.36
CA ALA A 290 7.82 -10.74 -7.71
C ALA A 290 9.24 -11.34 -7.73
N VAL A 291 10.19 -10.72 -7.02
CA VAL A 291 11.57 -11.25 -6.91
C VAL A 291 11.56 -12.64 -6.27
N ASN A 292 10.75 -12.84 -5.22
CA ASN A 292 10.63 -14.14 -4.54
C ASN A 292 10.00 -15.24 -5.42
N LEU A 293 9.13 -14.90 -6.39
CA LEU A 293 8.57 -15.85 -7.35
C LEU A 293 9.59 -16.21 -8.43
N ALA A 294 10.26 -15.21 -9.03
CA ALA A 294 11.32 -15.44 -10.02
C ALA A 294 12.47 -16.30 -9.46
N LEU A 295 12.86 -16.08 -8.20
CA LEU A 295 13.88 -16.89 -7.50
C LEU A 295 13.46 -18.35 -7.21
N LYS A 296 12.16 -18.69 -7.24
CA LYS A 296 11.71 -20.10 -7.18
C LYS A 296 11.84 -20.77 -8.53
N VAL A 297 11.43 -20.09 -9.61
CA VAL A 297 11.54 -20.61 -10.97
C VAL A 297 13.00 -20.72 -11.42
N LEU A 298 13.88 -19.82 -10.97
CA LEU A 298 15.33 -19.96 -11.10
C LEU A 298 15.87 -21.27 -10.49
N LYS A 299 15.22 -21.81 -9.45
CA LYS A 299 15.55 -23.10 -8.82
C LYS A 299 14.85 -24.29 -9.47
N GLY A 300 14.10 -24.09 -10.55
CA GLY A 300 13.41 -25.16 -11.29
C GLY A 300 11.93 -25.37 -10.95
N GLU A 301 11.31 -24.46 -10.19
CA GLU A 301 9.86 -24.49 -9.96
C GLU A 301 9.09 -24.35 -11.29
N GLN A 302 7.99 -25.10 -11.44
CA GLN A 302 7.24 -25.17 -12.71
C GLN A 302 6.13 -24.12 -12.77
N GLY A 303 5.71 -23.77 -13.98
CA GLY A 303 4.54 -22.93 -14.21
C GLY A 303 3.21 -23.67 -14.18
N VAL A 304 2.13 -22.90 -14.22
CA VAL A 304 0.74 -23.34 -14.31
C VAL A 304 0.18 -22.88 -15.66
N PRO A 305 0.27 -23.67 -16.74
CA PRO A 305 0.08 -23.14 -18.10
C PRO A 305 -1.27 -22.45 -18.36
N THR A 306 -2.35 -23.03 -17.84
CA THR A 306 -3.73 -22.51 -17.98
C THR A 306 -4.18 -21.71 -16.76
N VAL A 307 -3.29 -20.93 -16.14
CA VAL A 307 -3.56 -20.19 -14.89
C VAL A 307 -4.70 -19.17 -15.04
N LEU A 308 -4.89 -18.60 -16.22
CA LEU A 308 -5.96 -17.65 -16.51
C LEU A 308 -7.24 -18.38 -16.92
N SER A 309 -7.12 -19.33 -17.87
CA SER A 309 -8.28 -19.91 -18.57
C SER A 309 -8.84 -21.22 -18.02
N ALA A 310 -8.20 -21.85 -17.02
CA ALA A 310 -8.69 -23.11 -16.46
C ALA A 310 -10.14 -22.98 -15.96
N PRO A 311 -11.10 -23.81 -16.44
CA PRO A 311 -12.47 -23.74 -15.97
C PRO A 311 -12.56 -23.93 -14.45
N VAL A 312 -13.41 -23.14 -13.79
CA VAL A 312 -13.66 -23.08 -12.34
C VAL A 312 -12.49 -22.56 -11.49
N TRP A 313 -11.24 -22.78 -11.90
CA TRP A 313 -10.05 -22.57 -11.06
C TRP A 313 -9.07 -21.50 -11.58
N GLY A 314 -9.23 -21.08 -12.84
CA GLY A 314 -8.40 -20.07 -13.47
C GLY A 314 -8.75 -18.66 -13.01
N PHE A 315 -7.81 -17.73 -13.17
CA PHE A 315 -7.96 -16.33 -12.77
C PHE A 315 -9.23 -15.68 -13.35
N TYR A 316 -9.59 -15.99 -14.60
CA TYR A 316 -10.77 -15.42 -15.23
C TYR A 316 -12.07 -15.81 -14.50
N ASP A 317 -12.28 -17.11 -14.27
CA ASP A 317 -13.48 -17.61 -13.59
C ASP A 317 -13.54 -17.17 -12.12
N VAL A 318 -12.41 -17.29 -11.39
CA VAL A 318 -12.37 -17.06 -9.94
C VAL A 318 -12.33 -15.58 -9.57
N LEU A 319 -11.53 -14.78 -10.29
CA LEU A 319 -11.17 -13.41 -9.88
C LEU A 319 -11.56 -12.33 -10.90
N PHE A 320 -11.85 -12.69 -12.16
CA PHE A 320 -12.21 -11.73 -13.22
C PHE A 320 -13.65 -11.90 -13.74
N LYS A 321 -14.55 -12.53 -12.94
CA LYS A 321 -15.99 -12.70 -13.24
C LYS A 321 -16.27 -13.39 -14.59
N GLY A 322 -15.42 -14.36 -14.95
CA GLY A 322 -15.48 -15.10 -16.22
C GLY A 322 -15.12 -14.27 -17.46
N GLN A 323 -14.67 -13.03 -17.30
CA GLN A 323 -14.20 -12.21 -18.43
C GLN A 323 -12.73 -12.56 -18.73
N LYS A 324 -12.34 -12.43 -20.00
CA LYS A 324 -10.94 -12.54 -20.43
C LYS A 324 -10.27 -11.17 -20.40
N PHE A 325 -8.95 -11.13 -20.56
CA PHE A 325 -8.26 -9.85 -20.77
C PHE A 325 -8.45 -9.37 -22.21
N GLU A 326 -8.64 -8.06 -22.36
CA GLU A 326 -8.71 -7.36 -23.63
C GLU A 326 -7.48 -6.48 -23.84
N PHE A 327 -7.02 -6.37 -25.09
CA PHE A 327 -5.85 -5.59 -25.47
C PHE A 327 -6.14 -4.76 -26.71
N GLN A 328 -6.03 -3.42 -26.59
CA GLN A 328 -6.14 -2.52 -27.75
C GLN A 328 -4.84 -2.40 -28.57
N ARG A 329 -3.74 -3.03 -28.13
CA ARG A 329 -2.42 -2.97 -28.76
C ARG A 329 -1.49 -4.10 -28.29
N PRO A 330 -0.50 -4.53 -29.10
CA PRO A 330 0.61 -5.33 -28.62
C PRO A 330 1.59 -4.50 -27.77
N TYR A 331 2.46 -5.17 -27.01
CA TYR A 331 3.52 -4.54 -26.23
C TYR A 331 4.62 -3.92 -27.13
N GLY A 332 4.96 -2.65 -26.87
CA GLY A 332 6.06 -1.91 -27.48
C GLY A 332 6.78 -1.00 -26.47
N SER A 333 6.59 0.31 -26.55
CA SER A 333 7.17 1.31 -25.62
C SER A 333 6.20 2.46 -25.29
N TYR A 334 4.91 2.29 -25.63
CA TYR A 334 3.91 3.35 -25.58
C TYR A 334 3.67 3.88 -24.17
N VAL A 335 3.66 3.02 -23.16
CA VAL A 335 3.36 3.44 -21.78
C VAL A 335 4.45 4.35 -21.26
N MET A 336 5.73 4.02 -21.45
CA MET A 336 6.84 4.92 -21.05
C MET A 336 6.78 6.25 -21.81
N GLU A 337 6.52 6.23 -23.12
CA GLU A 337 6.43 7.46 -23.94
C GLU A 337 5.28 8.39 -23.53
N ASN A 338 4.24 7.88 -22.85
CA ASN A 338 3.01 8.59 -22.51
C ASN A 338 2.71 8.61 -21.00
N VAL A 339 3.65 8.15 -20.16
CA VAL A 339 3.53 8.13 -18.70
C VAL A 339 3.29 9.53 -18.14
N LEU A 340 2.78 9.64 -16.92
CA LEU A 340 2.50 10.92 -16.29
C LEU A 340 3.46 11.15 -15.11
N PHE A 341 4.06 12.34 -15.03
CA PHE A 341 4.84 12.76 -13.85
C PHE A 341 3.96 13.55 -12.88
N LYS A 342 4.15 13.36 -11.58
CA LYS A 342 3.65 14.32 -10.58
C LYS A 342 4.74 15.34 -10.29
N VAL A 343 4.69 16.47 -10.98
CA VAL A 343 5.82 17.41 -11.04
C VAL A 343 5.77 18.45 -9.91
N SER A 344 4.65 19.17 -9.81
CA SER A 344 4.53 20.33 -8.93
C SER A 344 4.06 19.97 -7.51
N TYR A 345 3.04 19.11 -7.40
CA TYR A 345 2.33 18.88 -6.14
C TYR A 345 2.19 17.38 -5.80
N PRO A 346 2.35 16.96 -4.53
CA PRO A 346 2.14 15.59 -4.06
C PRO A 346 0.64 15.28 -3.89
N ALA A 347 -0.10 15.32 -5.00
CA ALA A 347 -1.55 15.19 -5.05
C ALA A 347 -1.99 13.93 -5.80
N GLU A 348 -3.19 13.39 -5.52
CA GLU A 348 -3.84 12.39 -6.38
C GLU A 348 -3.94 12.93 -7.82
N PHE A 349 -3.74 12.08 -8.83
CA PHE A 349 -3.43 12.57 -10.17
C PHE A 349 -4.60 13.34 -10.81
N HIS A 350 -5.84 12.98 -10.51
CA HIS A 350 -7.05 13.58 -11.10
C HIS A 350 -7.31 15.02 -10.63
N SER A 351 -6.62 15.51 -9.60
CA SER A 351 -6.69 16.91 -9.14
C SER A 351 -5.55 17.81 -9.62
N GLN A 352 -4.48 17.27 -10.25
CA GLN A 352 -3.25 18.04 -10.56
C GLN A 352 -3.53 19.34 -11.33
N THR A 353 -4.44 19.29 -12.32
CA THR A 353 -4.88 20.46 -13.09
C THR A 353 -5.83 21.39 -12.33
N ALA A 354 -6.63 20.87 -11.39
CA ALA A 354 -7.46 21.69 -10.52
C ALA A 354 -6.60 22.47 -9.49
N VAL A 355 -5.50 21.88 -9.02
CA VAL A 355 -4.51 22.56 -8.18
C VAL A 355 -3.76 23.64 -9.00
N GLU A 356 -3.36 23.35 -10.25
CA GLU A 356 -2.76 24.36 -11.12
C GLU A 356 -3.73 25.52 -11.45
N ALA A 357 -5.02 25.23 -11.66
CA ALA A 357 -6.06 26.25 -11.80
C ALA A 357 -6.23 27.06 -10.50
N SER A 358 -6.17 26.40 -9.34
CA SER A 358 -6.24 27.03 -8.01
C SER A 358 -5.07 27.99 -7.75
N GLU A 359 -3.86 27.64 -8.17
CA GLU A 359 -2.67 28.51 -8.07
C GLU A 359 -2.82 29.77 -8.93
N LYS A 360 -3.29 29.63 -10.17
CA LYS A 360 -3.61 30.77 -11.06
C LYS A 360 -4.67 31.69 -10.44
N ILE A 361 -5.72 31.13 -9.83
CA ILE A 361 -6.76 31.88 -9.13
C ILE A 361 -6.22 32.54 -7.86
N HIS A 362 -5.37 31.88 -7.08
CA HIS A 362 -4.71 32.47 -5.91
C HIS A 362 -3.95 33.74 -6.28
N HIS A 363 -3.15 33.69 -7.35
CA HIS A 363 -2.43 34.85 -7.87
C HIS A 363 -3.37 35.94 -8.41
N LEU A 364 -4.45 35.57 -9.10
CA LEU A 364 -5.45 36.52 -9.58
C LEU A 364 -6.13 37.28 -8.41
N LEU A 365 -6.61 36.56 -7.39
CA LEU A 365 -7.19 37.17 -6.19
C LEU A 365 -6.21 38.13 -5.52
N LYS A 366 -4.97 37.69 -5.31
CA LYS A 366 -3.90 38.50 -4.70
C LYS A 366 -3.61 39.77 -5.51
N SER A 367 -3.63 39.69 -6.85
CA SER A 367 -3.45 40.87 -7.73
C SER A 367 -4.59 41.89 -7.62
N GLN A 368 -5.78 41.45 -7.20
CA GLN A 368 -6.97 42.29 -6.97
C GLN A 368 -7.08 42.76 -5.51
N GLY A 369 -6.11 42.46 -4.64
CA GLY A 369 -6.18 42.74 -3.21
C GLY A 369 -7.20 41.86 -2.46
N LYS A 370 -7.61 40.75 -3.05
CA LYS A 370 -8.56 39.77 -2.51
C LYS A 370 -7.86 38.49 -2.06
N SER A 371 -8.60 37.63 -1.37
CA SER A 371 -8.12 36.42 -0.71
C SER A 371 -9.11 35.25 -0.86
N ALA A 372 -8.72 34.06 -0.39
CA ALA A 372 -9.62 32.92 -0.27
C ALA A 372 -10.85 33.15 0.63
N ALA A 373 -10.80 34.13 1.56
CA ALA A 373 -11.94 34.49 2.41
C ALA A 373 -13.05 35.22 1.62
N ASP A 374 -12.70 35.85 0.50
CA ASP A 374 -13.63 36.58 -0.37
C ASP A 374 -14.44 35.64 -1.30
N ILE A 375 -14.15 34.33 -1.26
CA ILE A 375 -14.81 33.32 -2.10
C ILE A 375 -16.16 32.89 -1.49
N LYS A 376 -17.21 33.04 -2.28
CA LYS A 376 -18.57 32.60 -1.97
C LYS A 376 -18.82 31.15 -2.39
N SER A 377 -18.49 30.81 -3.63
CA SER A 377 -18.67 29.45 -4.18
C SER A 377 -17.63 29.12 -5.27
N ILE A 378 -17.37 27.83 -5.48
CA ILE A 378 -16.53 27.34 -6.59
C ILE A 378 -17.24 26.17 -7.28
N THR A 379 -17.33 26.22 -8.60
CA THR A 379 -17.71 25.07 -9.43
C THR A 379 -16.45 24.52 -10.10
N CYS A 380 -16.18 23.24 -9.88
CA CYS A 380 -15.12 22.47 -10.53
C CYS A 380 -15.73 21.57 -11.61
N ARG A 381 -15.53 21.92 -12.88
CA ARG A 381 -15.93 21.14 -14.05
C ARG A 381 -14.81 20.14 -14.35
N THR A 382 -15.10 18.83 -14.28
CA THR A 382 -14.11 17.74 -14.25
C THR A 382 -14.61 16.47 -14.95
N HIS A 383 -13.80 15.44 -15.08
CA HIS A 383 -14.15 14.13 -15.64
C HIS A 383 -14.63 13.09 -14.60
N GLU A 384 -15.38 12.07 -15.05
CA GLU A 384 -15.98 10.98 -14.24
C GLU A 384 -15.03 10.39 -13.19
N ALA A 385 -13.79 10.10 -13.59
CA ALA A 385 -12.80 9.47 -12.71
C ALA A 385 -12.49 10.35 -11.49
N CYS A 386 -12.41 11.67 -11.64
CA CYS A 386 -12.21 12.57 -10.50
C CYS A 386 -13.36 12.47 -9.49
N ILE A 387 -14.60 12.50 -9.97
CA ILE A 387 -15.80 12.44 -9.13
C ILE A 387 -15.87 11.10 -8.39
N ARG A 388 -15.61 10.00 -9.09
CA ARG A 388 -15.65 8.65 -8.49
C ARG A 388 -14.55 8.38 -7.46
N ILE A 389 -13.40 9.06 -7.53
CA ILE A 389 -12.22 8.76 -6.70
C ILE A 389 -12.03 9.77 -5.56
N ILE A 390 -12.09 11.07 -5.87
CA ILE A 390 -11.59 12.14 -4.99
C ILE A 390 -12.58 13.27 -4.71
N ASP A 391 -13.83 13.22 -5.21
CA ASP A 391 -14.89 14.08 -4.69
C ASP A 391 -15.30 13.62 -3.29
N LYS A 392 -15.01 14.46 -2.29
CA LYS A 392 -15.32 14.21 -0.88
C LYS A 392 -15.90 15.44 -0.19
N GLN A 393 -16.66 16.28 -0.90
CA GLN A 393 -17.11 17.61 -0.46
C GLN A 393 -17.60 17.67 1.00
N PHE A 394 -18.40 16.68 1.43
CA PHE A 394 -19.01 16.62 2.76
C PHE A 394 -18.45 15.52 3.68
N LYS A 395 -17.39 14.80 3.27
CA LYS A 395 -16.74 13.81 4.16
C LYS A 395 -15.88 14.55 5.20
N PRO A 396 -15.87 14.15 6.48
CA PRO A 396 -14.80 14.50 7.42
C PRO A 396 -13.40 14.11 6.90
N MET A 397 -12.39 14.92 7.21
CA MET A 397 -10.99 14.75 6.79
C MET A 397 -10.16 14.16 7.93
N ASP A 398 -10.40 12.89 8.25
CA ASP A 398 -9.95 12.24 9.50
C ASP A 398 -8.45 11.92 9.55
N ASN A 399 -7.76 11.89 8.41
CA ASN A 399 -6.36 11.45 8.29
C ASN A 399 -5.70 11.99 7.00
N PHE A 400 -4.38 11.85 6.92
CA PHE A 400 -3.55 12.20 5.74
C PHE A 400 -4.12 11.67 4.41
N ALA A 401 -4.45 10.37 4.36
CA ALA A 401 -4.89 9.70 3.13
C ALA A 401 -6.32 10.05 2.71
N ASP A 402 -7.07 10.76 3.55
CA ASP A 402 -8.34 11.35 3.16
C ASP A 402 -8.19 12.72 2.52
N ARG A 403 -7.24 13.52 3.02
CA ARG A 403 -6.89 14.86 2.50
C ARG A 403 -6.19 14.78 1.14
N ASP A 404 -5.22 13.87 0.99
CA ASP A 404 -4.50 13.68 -0.29
C ASP A 404 -5.36 13.07 -1.42
N HIS A 405 -6.53 12.50 -1.08
CA HIS A 405 -7.57 12.02 -2.00
C HIS A 405 -8.87 12.85 -1.89
N CYS A 406 -8.77 14.16 -1.68
CA CYS A 406 -9.91 15.08 -1.69
C CYS A 406 -9.62 16.29 -2.60
N ILE A 407 -10.25 16.36 -3.78
CA ILE A 407 -10.01 17.48 -4.72
C ILE A 407 -10.34 18.83 -4.08
N GLN A 408 -11.43 18.89 -3.31
CA GLN A 408 -11.81 20.11 -2.59
C GLN A 408 -10.75 20.54 -1.59
N TYR A 409 -10.13 19.60 -0.86
CA TYR A 409 -9.09 19.92 0.11
C TYR A 409 -7.84 20.45 -0.58
N MET A 410 -7.37 19.76 -1.63
CA MET A 410 -6.17 20.15 -2.38
C MET A 410 -6.33 21.53 -3.05
N CYS A 411 -7.49 21.83 -3.63
CA CYS A 411 -7.79 23.14 -4.20
C CYS A 411 -7.92 24.23 -3.12
N ALA A 412 -8.61 23.95 -2.01
CA ALA A 412 -8.77 24.91 -0.92
C ALA A 412 -7.44 25.28 -0.27
N THR A 413 -6.55 24.30 -0.01
CA THR A 413 -5.21 24.54 0.52
C THR A 413 -4.39 25.44 -0.42
N MET A 414 -4.40 25.16 -1.73
CA MET A 414 -3.71 25.99 -2.71
C MET A 414 -4.27 27.43 -2.76
N LEU A 415 -5.60 27.59 -2.77
CA LEU A 415 -6.24 28.91 -2.76
C LEU A 415 -5.91 29.73 -1.50
N VAL A 416 -5.85 29.08 -0.33
CA VAL A 416 -5.57 29.74 0.96
C VAL A 416 -4.09 30.10 1.11
N PHE A 417 -3.19 29.16 0.84
CA PHE A 417 -1.75 29.32 1.17
C PHE A 417 -0.84 29.62 -0.02
N GLY A 418 -1.31 29.48 -1.26
CA GLY A 418 -0.47 29.61 -2.46
C GLY A 418 0.58 28.50 -2.59
N ARG A 419 0.33 27.34 -1.98
CA ARG A 419 1.20 26.14 -1.99
C ARG A 419 0.36 24.87 -1.77
N LEU A 420 0.94 23.72 -2.09
CA LEU A 420 0.43 22.41 -1.67
C LEU A 420 1.61 21.45 -1.47
N GLU A 421 1.94 21.15 -0.22
CA GLU A 421 3.07 20.32 0.18
C GLU A 421 2.62 19.06 0.93
N ALA A 422 3.47 18.03 1.00
CA ALA A 422 3.13 16.77 1.69
C ALA A 422 2.86 16.97 3.21
N THR A 423 3.45 18.02 3.80
CA THR A 423 3.21 18.48 5.18
C THR A 423 1.82 19.05 5.39
N ASP A 424 1.18 19.63 4.37
CA ASP A 424 -0.17 20.21 4.50
C ASP A 424 -1.24 19.12 4.77
N TYR A 425 -0.97 17.85 4.45
CA TYR A 425 -1.88 16.72 4.74
C TYR A 425 -1.72 16.13 6.13
N THR A 426 -0.69 16.49 6.90
CA THR A 426 -0.40 15.86 8.21
C THR A 426 -1.43 16.22 9.28
N ASP A 427 -1.75 15.27 10.16
CA ASP A 427 -2.69 15.53 11.26
C ASP A 427 -2.12 16.58 12.23
N GLY A 428 -2.92 17.61 12.52
CA GLY A 428 -2.48 18.77 13.30
C GLY A 428 -1.68 19.83 12.51
N GLY A 429 -1.42 19.63 11.22
CA GLY A 429 -0.75 20.61 10.37
C GLY A 429 -1.56 21.91 10.17
N GLU A 430 -0.90 22.98 9.73
CA GLU A 430 -1.51 24.31 9.51
C GLU A 430 -2.73 24.22 8.58
N ALA A 431 -2.57 23.59 7.41
CA ALA A 431 -3.67 23.41 6.47
C ALA A 431 -4.73 22.41 6.96
N ALA A 432 -4.34 21.38 7.71
CA ALA A 432 -5.26 20.37 8.24
C ALA A 432 -6.15 20.90 9.39
N THR A 433 -5.71 21.96 10.06
CA THR A 433 -6.43 22.61 11.18
C THR A 433 -7.06 23.96 10.79
N SER A 434 -6.80 24.46 9.59
CA SER A 434 -7.28 25.77 9.11
C SER A 434 -8.82 25.80 8.93
N PRO A 435 -9.54 26.64 9.69
CA PRO A 435 -10.99 26.80 9.51
C PRO A 435 -11.37 27.36 8.14
N LEU A 436 -10.46 28.13 7.50
CA LEU A 436 -10.69 28.69 6.18
C LEU A 436 -10.57 27.62 5.08
N VAL A 437 -9.60 26.70 5.18
CA VAL A 437 -9.52 25.54 4.28
C VAL A 437 -10.76 24.68 4.41
N GLU A 438 -11.19 24.35 5.62
CA GLU A 438 -12.39 23.53 5.83
C GLU A 438 -13.67 24.21 5.33
N SER A 439 -13.84 25.51 5.59
CA SER A 439 -14.96 26.30 5.06
C SER A 439 -14.97 26.36 3.52
N LEU A 440 -13.80 26.58 2.91
CA LEU A 440 -13.68 26.67 1.45
C LEU A 440 -13.86 25.30 0.77
N ARG A 441 -13.36 24.22 1.37
CA ARG A 441 -13.55 22.83 0.92
C ARG A 441 -15.03 22.50 0.71
N GLN A 442 -15.88 22.87 1.66
CA GLN A 442 -17.32 22.64 1.58
C GLN A 442 -18.03 23.48 0.50
N LYS A 443 -17.39 24.57 0.03
CA LYS A 443 -17.91 25.45 -1.05
C LYS A 443 -17.51 25.02 -2.47
N ILE A 444 -16.64 24.01 -2.63
CA ILE A 444 -16.18 23.51 -3.93
C ILE A 444 -17.07 22.33 -4.37
N LYS A 445 -17.92 22.57 -5.38
CA LYS A 445 -18.79 21.55 -5.98
C LYS A 445 -18.14 20.99 -7.25
N CYS A 446 -18.01 19.67 -7.36
CA CYS A 446 -17.59 19.02 -8.60
C CYS A 446 -18.80 18.74 -9.52
N VAL A 447 -18.60 18.84 -10.83
CA VAL A 447 -19.60 18.57 -11.88
C VAL A 447 -18.91 17.87 -13.06
N GLU A 448 -19.53 16.83 -13.59
CA GLU A 448 -18.97 16.11 -14.75
C GLU A 448 -19.12 16.94 -16.04
N ASP A 449 -18.04 16.99 -16.83
CA ASP A 449 -18.06 17.33 -18.25
C ASP A 449 -17.86 16.06 -19.09
N PRO A 450 -18.86 15.64 -19.89
CA PRO A 450 -18.76 14.46 -20.73
C PRO A 450 -17.64 14.51 -21.77
N GLN A 451 -17.20 15.69 -22.21
CA GLN A 451 -16.10 15.85 -23.15
C GLN A 451 -14.75 15.64 -22.43
N TYR A 452 -14.58 16.13 -21.20
CA TYR A 452 -13.40 15.80 -20.39
C TYR A 452 -13.33 14.29 -20.06
N THR A 453 -14.46 13.65 -19.74
CA THR A 453 -14.52 12.18 -19.55
C THR A 453 -14.12 11.43 -20.83
N LYS A 454 -14.52 11.91 -22.00
CA LYS A 454 -14.17 11.32 -23.29
C LYS A 454 -12.69 11.48 -23.62
N ASP A 455 -12.10 12.65 -23.41
CA ASP A 455 -10.71 12.94 -23.79
C ASP A 455 -9.69 12.29 -22.83
N TYR A 456 -10.09 12.06 -21.57
CA TYR A 456 -9.37 11.19 -20.63
C TYR A 456 -9.19 9.77 -21.17
N HIS A 457 -10.18 9.24 -21.91
CA HIS A 457 -10.14 7.91 -22.49
C HIS A 457 -9.56 7.85 -23.92
N ASP A 458 -9.51 8.95 -24.68
CA ASP A 458 -8.91 8.96 -26.03
C ASP A 458 -7.38 8.68 -25.94
N PRO A 459 -6.88 7.57 -26.54
CA PRO A 459 -5.45 7.23 -26.49
C PRO A 459 -4.49 8.25 -27.14
N LYS A 460 -5.02 9.23 -27.90
CA LYS A 460 -4.27 10.34 -28.50
C LYS A 460 -4.19 11.57 -27.60
N LEU A 461 -5.14 11.75 -26.69
CA LEU A 461 -5.23 12.93 -25.82
C LEU A 461 -4.80 12.58 -24.39
N ARG A 462 -5.54 11.69 -23.71
CA ARG A 462 -5.32 11.27 -22.31
C ARG A 462 -5.22 12.46 -21.34
N THR A 463 -5.96 13.53 -21.62
CA THR A 463 -6.00 14.74 -20.81
C THR A 463 -6.67 14.48 -19.45
N ILE A 464 -6.28 15.24 -18.43
CA ILE A 464 -6.76 15.10 -17.05
C ILE A 464 -7.35 16.46 -16.67
N SER A 465 -8.46 16.81 -17.34
CA SER A 465 -8.91 18.19 -17.44
C SER A 465 -9.78 18.61 -16.26
N ASN A 466 -9.48 19.78 -15.70
CA ASN A 466 -10.30 20.46 -14.70
C ASN A 466 -10.44 21.94 -15.07
N ALA A 467 -11.60 22.52 -14.79
CA ALA A 467 -11.83 23.95 -14.90
C ALA A 467 -12.54 24.50 -13.68
N LEU A 468 -12.10 25.66 -13.18
CA LEU A 468 -12.61 26.29 -11.96
C LEU A 468 -13.29 27.62 -12.27
N THR A 469 -14.60 27.70 -11.99
CA THR A 469 -15.37 28.94 -11.98
C THR A 469 -15.57 29.39 -10.53
N VAL A 470 -15.21 30.64 -10.21
CA VAL A 470 -15.23 31.18 -8.84
C VAL A 470 -16.19 32.36 -8.72
N GLU A 471 -17.10 32.29 -7.76
CA GLU A 471 -17.99 33.38 -7.36
C GLU A 471 -17.49 34.00 -6.05
N LEU A 472 -17.46 35.32 -5.99
CA LEU A 472 -17.01 36.10 -4.83
C LEU A 472 -18.19 36.61 -4.00
N ASN A 473 -17.91 37.00 -2.75
CA ASN A 473 -18.92 37.48 -1.80
C ASN A 473 -19.63 38.78 -2.26
N ASP A 474 -18.99 39.57 -3.14
CA ASP A 474 -19.56 40.77 -3.76
C ASP A 474 -20.43 40.48 -5.01
N GLY A 475 -20.58 39.22 -5.39
CA GLY A 475 -21.33 38.79 -6.57
C GLY A 475 -20.52 38.79 -7.87
N THR A 476 -19.24 39.17 -7.84
CA THR A 476 -18.34 39.02 -9.00
C THR A 476 -18.13 37.53 -9.31
N VAL A 477 -18.25 37.15 -10.58
CA VAL A 477 -17.81 35.84 -11.08
C VAL A 477 -16.52 36.05 -11.86
N LEU A 478 -15.46 35.31 -11.51
CA LEU A 478 -14.19 35.33 -12.23
C LEU A 478 -14.30 34.51 -13.53
N GLU A 479 -13.45 34.83 -14.51
CA GLU A 479 -13.30 34.02 -15.73
C GLU A 479 -12.92 32.57 -15.37
N GLU A 480 -13.48 31.59 -16.07
CA GLU A 480 -13.22 30.18 -15.78
C GLU A 480 -11.78 29.81 -16.13
N VAL A 481 -11.02 29.32 -15.14
CA VAL A 481 -9.64 28.87 -15.35
C VAL A 481 -9.64 27.38 -15.66
N ALA A 482 -9.52 27.04 -16.94
CA ALA A 482 -9.37 25.67 -17.43
C ALA A 482 -7.90 25.26 -17.57
N VAL A 483 -7.57 24.03 -17.16
CA VAL A 483 -6.27 23.39 -17.43
C VAL A 483 -6.54 21.96 -17.91
N GLU A 484 -6.23 21.71 -19.19
CA GLU A 484 -6.57 20.44 -19.84
C GLU A 484 -5.56 19.33 -19.52
N ALA A 485 -4.27 19.65 -19.60
CA ALA A 485 -3.16 18.74 -19.41
C ALA A 485 -2.26 19.23 -18.25
N PRO A 486 -2.04 18.44 -17.19
CA PRO A 486 -1.15 18.83 -16.10
C PRO A 486 0.29 18.92 -16.58
N LEU A 487 1.14 19.68 -15.89
CA LEU A 487 2.54 19.89 -16.27
C LEU A 487 3.28 18.58 -16.61
N GLY A 488 3.10 17.53 -15.81
CA GLY A 488 3.73 16.22 -16.06
C GLY A 488 3.11 15.36 -17.18
N HIS A 489 2.17 15.89 -17.97
CA HIS A 489 1.62 15.23 -19.15
C HIS A 489 2.62 15.20 -20.31
N ARG A 490 2.46 14.26 -21.26
CA ARG A 490 3.35 14.15 -22.43
C ARG A 490 3.42 15.46 -23.24
N LEU A 491 2.29 16.16 -23.37
CA LEU A 491 2.17 17.40 -24.15
C LEU A 491 2.98 18.58 -23.57
N ARG A 492 3.38 18.53 -22.29
CA ARG A 492 4.10 19.59 -21.58
C ARG A 492 5.51 19.15 -21.13
N ARG A 493 6.07 18.11 -21.75
CA ARG A 493 7.35 17.49 -21.34
C ARG A 493 8.53 18.45 -21.18
N GLU A 494 8.77 19.32 -22.15
CA GLU A 494 9.91 20.24 -22.09
C GLU A 494 9.71 21.37 -21.07
N GLU A 495 8.46 21.74 -20.78
CA GLU A 495 8.10 22.64 -19.67
C GLU A 495 8.32 21.94 -18.31
N ALA A 496 8.03 20.64 -18.23
CA ALA A 496 8.14 19.84 -17.01
C ALA A 496 9.59 19.51 -16.61
N LYS A 497 10.48 19.21 -17.57
CA LYS A 497 11.86 18.74 -17.31
C LYS A 497 12.64 19.62 -16.32
N PRO A 498 12.67 20.97 -16.44
CA PRO A 498 13.31 21.82 -15.44
C PRO A 498 12.71 21.66 -14.04
N VAL A 499 11.39 21.56 -13.93
CA VAL A 499 10.69 21.46 -12.64
C VAL A 499 10.86 20.08 -11.99
N ILE A 500 10.94 19.00 -12.79
CA ILE A 500 11.33 17.65 -12.34
C ILE A 500 12.75 17.68 -11.76
N LEU A 501 13.68 18.39 -12.42
CA LEU A 501 15.06 18.52 -11.93
C LEU A 501 15.12 19.27 -10.59
N GLU A 502 14.36 20.36 -10.43
CA GLU A 502 14.30 21.08 -9.15
C GLU A 502 13.60 20.26 -8.05
N LYS A 503 12.54 19.50 -8.36
CA LYS A 503 11.94 18.51 -7.44
C LYS A 503 13.00 17.52 -6.95
N TYR A 504 13.77 16.92 -7.86
CA TYR A 504 14.84 15.98 -7.50
C TYR A 504 15.93 16.61 -6.62
N LYS A 505 16.43 17.81 -6.96
CA LYS A 505 17.39 18.55 -6.12
C LYS A 505 16.85 18.80 -4.71
N ARG A 506 15.59 19.25 -4.58
CA ARG A 506 14.94 19.46 -3.28
C ARG A 506 14.87 18.18 -2.46
N HIS A 507 14.58 17.04 -3.08
CA HIS A 507 14.50 15.75 -2.39
C HIS A 507 15.89 15.16 -2.04
N LEU A 508 16.95 15.50 -2.79
CA LEU A 508 18.32 15.09 -2.46
C LEU A 508 18.91 15.87 -1.27
N GLY A 509 18.65 17.18 -1.20
CA GLY A 509 19.30 18.10 -0.26
C GLY A 509 19.26 17.71 1.23
N PRO A 510 18.13 17.19 1.77
CA PRO A 510 18.06 16.73 3.16
C PRO A 510 18.92 15.51 3.50
N HIS A 511 19.40 14.76 2.49
CA HIS A 511 20.08 13.48 2.66
C HIS A 511 21.58 13.52 2.34
N TYR A 512 22.03 14.48 1.52
CA TYR A 512 23.39 14.51 0.98
C TYR A 512 24.00 15.92 1.02
N PRO A 513 25.33 16.04 1.18
CA PRO A 513 26.02 17.32 1.00
C PRO A 513 25.89 17.82 -0.45
N GLU A 514 25.90 19.14 -0.63
CA GLU A 514 25.72 19.80 -1.93
C GLU A 514 26.64 19.26 -3.04
N SER A 515 27.87 18.87 -2.71
CA SER A 515 28.81 18.23 -3.65
C SER A 515 28.29 16.92 -4.24
N ARG A 516 27.65 16.07 -3.43
CA ARG A 516 27.03 14.82 -3.86
C ARG A 516 25.73 15.09 -4.63
N VAL A 517 24.93 16.08 -4.21
CA VAL A 517 23.75 16.52 -4.96
C VAL A 517 24.14 16.95 -6.38
N LYS A 518 25.20 17.75 -6.49
CA LYS A 518 25.75 18.20 -7.77
C LYS A 518 26.25 17.03 -8.63
N GLU A 519 27.03 16.12 -8.07
CA GLU A 519 27.53 14.93 -8.77
C GLU A 519 26.39 14.06 -9.35
N LEU A 520 25.35 13.81 -8.54
CA LEU A 520 24.16 13.06 -8.96
C LEU A 520 23.39 13.78 -10.08
N VAL A 521 23.22 15.10 -9.97
CA VAL A 521 22.59 15.91 -11.02
C VAL A 521 23.40 15.90 -12.32
N GLU A 522 24.71 16.12 -12.26
CA GLU A 522 25.59 16.11 -13.43
C GLU A 522 25.61 14.73 -14.11
N LEU A 523 25.63 13.65 -13.33
CA LEU A 523 25.57 12.29 -13.87
C LEU A 523 24.24 12.00 -14.57
N ASN A 524 23.10 12.34 -13.95
CA ASN A 524 21.79 12.04 -14.54
C ASN A 524 21.47 12.87 -15.79
N LEU A 525 22.07 14.06 -15.94
CA LEU A 525 21.93 14.90 -17.14
C LEU A 525 22.84 14.47 -18.30
N ASP A 526 23.97 13.79 -18.04
CA ASP A 526 24.77 13.15 -19.09
C ASP A 526 24.21 11.75 -19.41
N ALA A 527 23.26 11.70 -20.34
CA ALA A 527 22.61 10.46 -20.77
C ALA A 527 23.59 9.33 -21.17
N LYS A 528 24.72 9.66 -21.82
CA LYS A 528 25.70 8.64 -22.26
C LYS A 528 26.46 8.08 -21.07
N LYS A 529 26.95 8.95 -20.19
CA LYS A 529 27.66 8.54 -18.97
C LYS A 529 26.74 7.74 -18.06
N LEU A 530 25.53 8.24 -17.80
CA LEU A 530 24.50 7.54 -17.01
C LEU A 530 24.26 6.13 -17.56
N GLU A 531 23.87 6.01 -18.83
CA GLU A 531 23.54 4.72 -19.47
C GLU A 531 24.67 3.70 -19.38
N SER A 532 25.93 4.14 -19.43
CA SER A 532 27.12 3.29 -19.32
C SER A 532 27.56 2.96 -17.89
N THR A 533 27.00 3.62 -16.86
CA THR A 533 27.44 3.45 -15.47
C THR A 533 27.00 2.09 -14.93
N PRO A 534 27.90 1.28 -14.31
CA PRO A 534 27.51 0.04 -13.64
C PRO A 534 26.50 0.30 -12.51
N VAL A 535 25.46 -0.54 -12.42
CA VAL A 535 24.34 -0.29 -11.50
C VAL A 535 24.77 -0.20 -10.03
N ASP A 536 25.74 -1.02 -9.61
CA ASP A 536 26.23 -1.02 -8.23
C ASP A 536 27.05 0.22 -7.86
N GLU A 537 27.79 0.76 -8.83
CA GLU A 537 28.48 2.04 -8.69
C GLU A 537 27.49 3.21 -8.65
N TYR A 538 26.45 3.16 -9.49
CA TYR A 538 25.37 4.15 -9.46
C TYR A 538 24.61 4.14 -8.11
N VAL A 539 24.26 2.95 -7.60
CA VAL A 539 23.61 2.81 -6.28
C VAL A 539 24.53 3.28 -5.15
N ASP A 540 25.84 3.03 -5.22
CA ASP A 540 26.80 3.47 -4.20
C ASP A 540 26.84 5.00 -4.02
N LEU A 541 26.54 5.79 -5.06
CA LEU A 541 26.40 7.25 -4.95
C LEU A 541 25.28 7.69 -4.00
N TYR A 542 24.24 6.87 -3.84
CA TYR A 542 23.10 7.14 -2.96
C TYR A 542 23.26 6.57 -1.54
N THR A 543 24.36 5.87 -1.25
CA THR A 543 24.55 5.25 0.06
C THR A 543 24.96 6.26 1.13
N VAL A 544 24.55 6.02 2.37
CA VAL A 544 25.00 6.78 3.54
C VAL A 544 25.76 5.85 4.49
N GLU A 545 26.85 6.33 5.08
CA GLU A 545 27.59 5.55 6.07
C GLU A 545 26.71 5.28 7.30
N SER A 546 26.75 4.04 7.81
CA SER A 546 26.20 3.77 9.13
C SER A 546 26.98 4.56 10.18
N SER A 547 26.33 5.47 10.89
CA SER A 547 26.84 5.94 12.19
C SER A 547 27.12 4.69 13.03
N LYS A 548 28.39 4.46 13.39
CA LYS A 548 28.82 3.23 14.09
C LYS A 548 27.90 2.97 15.30
N PRO A 549 27.45 1.73 15.53
CA PRO A 549 26.79 1.38 16.77
C PRO A 549 27.69 1.76 17.95
N ASP A 550 27.15 2.46 18.95
CA ASP A 550 27.88 2.74 20.17
C ASP A 550 28.24 1.40 20.86
N PRO A 551 29.54 1.11 21.11
CA PRO A 551 29.95 -0.13 21.78
C PRO A 551 29.45 -0.26 23.22
N SER A 552 28.74 0.73 23.76
CA SER A 552 28.11 0.68 25.09
C SER A 552 26.91 -0.27 25.21
N GLY A 553 26.34 -0.77 24.11
CA GLY A 553 25.19 -1.69 24.13
C GLY A 553 23.86 -1.05 24.50
N ALA A 554 23.77 0.28 24.54
CA ALA A 554 22.50 0.99 24.67
C ALA A 554 21.63 0.80 23.43
N THR A 555 20.33 0.55 23.62
CA THR A 555 19.36 0.44 22.51
C THR A 555 19.21 1.78 21.79
N SER A 556 18.88 1.76 20.49
CA SER A 556 18.80 2.99 19.67
C SER A 556 17.78 4.02 20.21
N ALA A 557 16.76 3.57 20.93
CA ALA A 557 15.82 4.44 21.66
C ALA A 557 16.53 5.27 22.75
N MET A 558 17.37 4.64 23.59
CA MET A 558 18.14 5.36 24.63
C MET A 558 19.17 6.33 24.03
N ALA A 559 19.75 6.01 22.88
CA ALA A 559 20.67 6.91 22.18
C ALA A 559 19.94 8.15 21.61
N ALA A 560 18.76 7.98 21.04
CA ALA A 560 17.92 9.06 20.55
C ALA A 560 17.41 9.98 21.68
N ASP A 561 16.95 9.40 22.79
CA ASP A 561 16.55 10.16 23.99
C ASP A 561 17.73 10.94 24.56
N ARG A 562 18.91 10.33 24.67
CA ARG A 562 20.14 10.98 25.16
C ARG A 562 20.59 12.14 24.27
N GLN A 563 20.54 11.98 22.94
CA GLN A 563 20.85 13.07 22.00
C GLN A 563 19.86 14.23 22.16
N THR A 564 18.55 13.91 22.25
CA THR A 564 17.49 14.90 22.48
C THR A 564 17.71 15.66 23.79
N ILE A 565 18.05 14.97 24.88
CA ILE A 565 18.38 15.58 26.18
C ILE A 565 19.61 16.50 26.06
N MET A 566 20.66 16.09 25.32
CA MET A 566 21.84 16.93 25.10
C MET A 566 21.53 18.22 24.32
N GLU A 567 20.64 18.15 23.33
CA GLU A 567 20.20 19.30 22.53
C GLU A 567 19.28 20.23 23.31
N VAL A 568 18.30 19.70 24.07
CA VAL A 568 17.43 20.48 24.96
C VAL A 568 18.25 21.18 26.05
N ASN A 569 19.16 20.48 26.72
CA ASN A 569 20.02 21.06 27.75
C ASN A 569 20.96 22.15 27.19
N ARG A 570 21.47 21.98 25.96
CA ARG A 570 22.26 23.01 25.26
C ARG A 570 21.42 24.26 24.98
N SER A 571 20.19 24.08 24.51
CA SER A 571 19.27 25.19 24.26
C SER A 571 18.92 25.95 25.54
N LEU A 572 18.66 25.25 26.66
CA LEU A 572 18.41 25.87 27.95
C LEU A 572 19.58 26.72 28.45
N ARG A 573 20.83 26.25 28.27
CA ARG A 573 22.03 27.05 28.59
C ARG A 573 22.18 28.28 27.69
N ASN A 574 21.96 28.14 26.39
CA ASN A 574 22.02 29.27 25.47
C ASN A 574 20.99 30.36 25.86
N ILE A 575 19.76 29.96 26.21
CA ILE A 575 18.72 30.91 26.67
C ILE A 575 19.16 31.62 27.95
N LYS A 576 19.73 30.90 28.94
CA LYS A 576 20.23 31.52 30.18
C LYS A 576 21.36 32.52 29.91
N ASN A 577 22.34 32.15 29.08
CA ASN A 577 23.44 33.04 28.72
C ASN A 577 22.96 34.32 28.02
N GLU A 578 21.96 34.24 27.15
CA GLU A 578 21.40 35.44 26.51
C GLU A 578 20.55 36.29 27.47
N LEU A 579 19.84 35.67 28.43
CA LEU A 579 19.17 36.41 29.50
C LEU A 579 20.17 37.13 30.41
N GLU A 580 21.30 36.50 30.74
CA GLU A 580 22.41 37.14 31.48
C GLU A 580 23.00 38.31 30.70
N ASN A 581 23.25 38.14 29.40
CA ASN A 581 23.75 39.19 28.49
C ASN A 581 22.76 40.37 28.34
N LEU A 582 21.45 40.12 28.42
CA LEU A 582 20.42 41.18 28.44
C LEU A 582 20.34 41.90 29.79
N LEU A 583 20.55 41.19 30.91
CA LEU A 583 20.63 41.78 32.25
C LEU A 583 21.89 42.65 32.40
N GLU A 584 23.07 42.15 31.99
CA GLU A 584 24.34 42.90 32.01
C GLU A 584 24.28 44.18 31.17
N ARG A 585 23.47 44.20 30.11
CA ARG A 585 23.23 45.39 29.26
C ARG A 585 22.13 46.31 29.76
N GLY A 586 21.46 45.98 30.87
CA GLY A 586 20.35 46.75 31.44
C GLY A 586 19.10 46.78 30.56
N VAL A 587 18.92 45.80 29.66
CA VAL A 587 17.73 45.68 28.80
C VAL A 587 16.56 45.05 29.57
N ILE A 588 16.88 44.18 30.54
CA ILE A 588 15.97 43.65 31.55
C ILE A 588 16.55 43.92 32.94
N ASP A 589 15.71 43.98 33.96
CA ASP A 589 16.14 44.08 35.36
C ASP A 589 16.24 42.69 36.04
N ASP A 590 16.81 42.66 37.25
CA ASP A 590 16.99 41.42 38.02
C ASP A 590 15.66 40.69 38.27
N SER A 591 14.54 41.42 38.43
CA SER A 591 13.22 40.83 38.68
C SER A 591 12.67 40.13 37.44
N VAL A 592 12.87 40.71 36.25
CA VAL A 592 12.50 40.09 34.97
C VAL A 592 13.41 38.89 34.68
N TYR A 593 14.72 39.02 34.90
CA TYR A 593 15.68 37.92 34.78
C TYR A 593 15.29 36.74 35.68
N ASP A 594 15.10 36.97 36.98
CA ASP A 594 14.74 35.92 37.95
C ASP A 594 13.40 35.26 37.62
N THR A 595 12.40 36.03 37.16
CA THR A 595 11.09 35.50 36.76
C THR A 595 11.22 34.53 35.59
N ILE A 596 11.95 34.91 34.54
CA ILE A 596 12.12 34.07 33.35
C ILE A 596 13.04 32.87 33.67
N ASN A 597 14.15 33.10 34.37
CA ASN A 597 15.12 32.06 34.73
C ASN A 597 14.53 30.99 35.68
N THR A 598 13.60 31.39 36.56
CA THR A 598 12.83 30.48 37.43
C THR A 598 11.74 29.72 36.67
N ALA A 599 11.18 30.31 35.60
CA ALA A 599 10.22 29.64 34.73
C ALA A 599 10.86 28.60 33.77
N LEU A 600 12.17 28.69 33.52
CA LEU A 600 12.89 27.71 32.71
C LEU A 600 13.00 26.36 33.44
N PRO A 601 12.71 25.23 32.76
CA PRO A 601 12.86 23.91 33.36
C PRO A 601 14.34 23.60 33.66
N PRO A 602 14.63 22.79 34.70
CA PRO A 602 15.98 22.33 34.97
C PRO A 602 16.46 21.35 33.89
N GLU A 603 17.78 21.29 33.66
CA GLU A 603 18.39 20.33 32.75
C GLU A 603 18.00 18.87 33.09
N SER A 604 17.71 18.08 32.06
CA SER A 604 17.40 16.65 32.22
C SER A 604 18.67 15.82 32.37
N SER A 605 18.62 14.75 33.16
CA SER A 605 19.76 13.84 33.33
C SER A 605 20.04 13.05 32.05
N LEU A 606 21.32 12.95 31.66
CA LEU A 606 21.76 12.14 30.50
C LEU A 606 21.52 10.62 30.66
N SER A 607 21.12 10.17 31.85
CA SER A 607 20.83 8.77 32.19
C SER A 607 19.35 8.52 32.55
N GLY A 608 18.47 9.51 32.40
CA GLY A 608 17.05 9.41 32.70
C GLY A 608 16.16 9.89 31.53
N PRO A 609 14.83 9.73 31.63
CA PRO A 609 13.91 10.21 30.61
C PRO A 609 13.88 11.75 30.56
N LEU A 610 13.57 12.28 29.38
CA LEU A 610 13.38 13.72 29.15
C LEU A 610 12.24 14.26 30.04
N ARG A 611 12.49 15.36 30.76
CA ARG A 611 11.48 15.97 31.65
C ARG A 611 10.57 16.93 30.86
N THR A 612 9.26 16.72 30.96
CA THR A 612 8.22 17.62 30.44
C THR A 612 7.65 18.53 31.54
N ALA A 613 7.14 19.70 31.17
CA ALA A 613 6.65 20.73 32.10
C ALA A 613 5.46 20.31 32.99
N THR A 614 4.82 19.18 32.71
CA THR A 614 3.65 18.65 33.42
C THR A 614 3.96 18.03 34.79
N GLY A 615 5.23 17.90 35.19
CA GLY A 615 5.64 17.23 36.42
C GLY A 615 5.82 18.12 37.67
N ALA A 616 5.54 19.43 37.60
CA ALA A 616 5.92 20.40 38.64
C ALA A 616 4.73 21.23 39.16
N ALA A 617 3.92 20.65 40.06
CA ALA A 617 2.89 21.40 40.80
C ALA A 617 2.76 20.96 42.27
N ALA A 618 3.27 21.84 43.15
CA ALA A 618 2.88 22.07 44.55
C ALA A 618 2.75 20.91 45.58
N ALA A 619 3.62 20.95 46.59
CA ALA A 619 3.29 20.60 47.98
C ALA A 619 3.98 21.60 48.95
N PRO A 620 3.26 22.32 49.83
CA PRO A 620 3.84 23.38 50.64
C PRO A 620 4.50 22.86 51.94
N LYS A 621 5.62 23.47 52.33
CA LYS A 621 6.34 23.18 53.59
C LYS A 621 5.70 23.88 54.79
N LYS A 622 5.70 23.23 55.95
CA LYS A 622 5.68 23.88 57.28
C LYS A 622 6.73 23.25 58.21
N THR A 623 7.39 24.13 58.97
CA THR A 623 8.37 23.92 60.05
C THR A 623 7.68 23.63 61.40
N ALA A 624 8.27 23.07 62.48
CA ALA A 624 9.57 22.42 62.75
C ALA A 624 9.55 21.75 64.17
N ALA A 625 10.55 20.88 64.49
CA ALA A 625 11.01 20.46 65.84
C ALA A 625 10.04 19.63 66.76
N ALA A 626 10.46 18.66 67.62
CA ALA A 626 11.78 18.04 67.92
C ALA A 626 11.69 16.66 68.65
N LYS A 627 12.78 15.87 68.58
CA LYS A 627 13.32 14.84 69.52
C LYS A 627 12.46 13.66 70.07
N ALA A 628 12.90 12.42 69.79
CA ALA A 628 13.35 11.40 70.78
C ALA A 628 13.89 10.12 70.05
N ALA A 629 14.51 9.16 70.76
CA ALA A 629 15.41 8.14 70.17
C ALA A 629 15.01 6.65 70.36
N SER A 630 15.68 5.79 69.58
CA SER A 630 15.92 4.32 69.59
C SER A 630 15.78 3.54 70.92
N PRO A 631 15.58 2.18 70.97
CA PRO A 631 16.29 1.18 70.13
C PRO A 631 15.56 -0.16 69.73
N ALA A 632 16.30 -1.02 69.00
CA ALA A 632 16.01 -2.42 68.62
C ALA A 632 16.54 -3.43 69.70
N PRO A 633 16.67 -4.80 69.57
CA PRO A 633 16.68 -5.65 68.34
C PRO A 633 16.18 -7.15 68.37
N THR A 634 16.15 -7.79 67.17
CA THR A 634 16.42 -9.24 66.84
C THR A 634 15.52 -10.42 67.31
N PRO A 635 15.62 -11.66 66.75
CA PRO A 635 16.37 -12.17 65.56
C PRO A 635 15.56 -13.08 64.56
N SER A 636 16.23 -13.55 63.49
CA SER A 636 15.76 -14.53 62.46
C SER A 636 15.91 -16.02 62.89
N PRO A 637 15.45 -17.02 62.10
CA PRO A 637 16.28 -17.59 60.99
C PRO A 637 15.52 -18.15 59.75
N ALA A 638 16.27 -18.63 58.76
CA ALA A 638 15.87 -19.45 57.58
C ALA A 638 16.80 -20.71 57.51
N PRO A 639 16.82 -21.60 56.48
CA PRO A 639 15.96 -21.78 55.28
C PRO A 639 15.53 -23.26 54.98
N ALA A 640 14.67 -23.50 53.97
CA ALA A 640 14.50 -24.80 53.28
C ALA A 640 13.81 -24.64 51.90
N ALA A 641 13.78 -25.69 51.05
CA ALA A 641 13.56 -25.57 49.59
C ALA A 641 12.46 -26.47 48.97
N HIS A 642 12.21 -26.24 47.66
CA HIS A 642 11.58 -27.09 46.62
C HIS A 642 10.05 -27.09 46.33
N ALA A 643 9.80 -26.94 45.01
CA ALA A 643 8.77 -27.58 44.16
C ALA A 643 7.32 -27.02 44.08
N ALA A 644 6.78 -27.10 42.85
CA ALA A 644 5.41 -26.73 42.45
C ALA A 644 4.50 -27.98 42.32
N PRO A 645 3.16 -27.83 42.23
CA PRO A 645 2.49 -28.43 41.06
C PRO A 645 1.20 -27.73 40.56
N THR A 646 0.82 -28.07 39.32
CA THR A 646 -0.51 -27.88 38.72
C THR A 646 -1.34 -29.16 38.77
N ARG A 647 -2.68 -29.10 38.96
CA ARG A 647 -3.73 -29.65 38.06
C ARG A 647 -5.14 -29.66 38.69
N ALA A 648 -6.14 -29.81 37.84
CA ALA A 648 -7.58 -29.86 38.15
C ALA A 648 -8.26 -31.03 37.40
N PHE A 649 -9.58 -31.19 37.62
CA PHE A 649 -10.57 -32.09 36.98
C PHE A 649 -10.84 -33.49 37.57
N GLU A 650 -11.78 -33.50 38.52
CA GLU A 650 -12.80 -34.54 38.81
C GLU A 650 -14.08 -33.77 39.26
N ASP A 651 -15.34 -34.18 39.07
CA ASP A 651 -15.99 -35.22 38.25
C ASP A 651 -17.24 -34.59 37.56
N LEU A 652 -17.96 -35.35 36.73
CA LEU A 652 -19.13 -34.94 35.95
C LEU A 652 -20.30 -35.93 36.16
N LYS A 653 -21.55 -35.45 36.33
CA LYS A 653 -22.78 -36.19 35.91
C LYS A 653 -24.07 -35.34 35.85
N ILE A 654 -25.09 -35.87 35.16
CA ILE A 654 -26.16 -35.14 34.42
C ILE A 654 -27.58 -35.73 34.72
N LYS A 655 -28.66 -34.92 34.58
CA LYS A 655 -30.03 -35.22 34.01
C LYS A 655 -30.97 -33.98 34.17
N SER A 656 -31.53 -33.29 33.15
CA SER A 656 -32.71 -33.57 32.25
C SER A 656 -34.09 -33.58 32.98
N HIS A 657 -35.24 -33.07 32.46
CA HIS A 657 -35.77 -32.79 31.09
C HIS A 657 -36.67 -31.50 31.02
N SER A 658 -37.48 -31.29 29.94
CA SER A 658 -38.50 -30.22 29.79
C SER A 658 -39.71 -30.66 28.92
N PRO A 659 -40.91 -30.04 29.06
CA PRO A 659 -42.00 -30.09 28.06
C PRO A 659 -42.48 -28.68 27.58
N ALA A 660 -43.25 -28.61 26.49
CA ALA A 660 -43.63 -27.37 25.79
C ALA A 660 -45.17 -27.16 25.63
N PRO A 661 -45.67 -25.91 25.49
CA PRO A 661 -47.09 -25.58 25.26
C PRO A 661 -47.44 -25.14 23.80
N PRO A 662 -48.73 -24.98 23.44
CA PRO A 662 -49.22 -25.08 22.05
C PRO A 662 -49.49 -23.74 21.31
N ALA A 663 -50.10 -23.87 20.11
CA ALA A 663 -50.20 -22.85 19.05
C ALA A 663 -51.23 -21.73 19.26
N TYR A 664 -51.08 -20.71 18.42
CA TYR A 664 -51.74 -19.42 18.36
C TYR A 664 -53.01 -19.42 17.49
N ASP A 665 -53.96 -18.53 17.79
CA ASP A 665 -55.00 -18.16 16.84
C ASP A 665 -55.49 -16.71 17.05
N GLN A 666 -55.85 -16.04 15.94
CA GLN A 666 -56.59 -14.77 15.81
C GLN A 666 -55.91 -13.41 16.14
N THR A 667 -55.98 -12.49 15.17
CA THR A 667 -55.45 -11.11 15.18
C THR A 667 -56.44 -10.09 14.59
N PRO A 668 -56.46 -8.83 15.04
CA PRO A 668 -56.92 -7.69 14.22
C PRO A 668 -55.83 -6.59 13.99
N PRO A 669 -55.96 -5.72 12.96
CA PRO A 669 -54.86 -4.86 12.47
C PRO A 669 -55.06 -3.34 12.84
N PRO A 670 -54.34 -2.33 12.30
CA PRO A 670 -53.42 -1.52 13.11
C PRO A 670 -53.76 -0.01 13.23
N GLY A 671 -53.18 0.67 14.24
CA GLY A 671 -53.30 2.12 14.46
C GLY A 671 -52.07 2.94 14.01
N LEU A 672 -52.28 4.22 13.69
CA LEU A 672 -51.27 5.20 13.23
C LEU A 672 -50.47 5.84 14.40
N PRO A 673 -49.28 6.44 14.14
CA PRO A 673 -48.16 6.41 15.09
C PRO A 673 -48.05 7.61 16.06
N ASN A 674 -47.34 7.39 17.17
CA ASN A 674 -47.09 8.38 18.22
C ASN A 674 -45.69 9.04 18.12
N ARG A 675 -45.60 10.34 18.41
CA ARG A 675 -44.37 11.16 18.33
C ARG A 675 -43.61 11.20 19.66
N ASN A 676 -42.71 10.23 19.90
CA ASN A 676 -41.52 10.37 20.79
C ASN A 676 -40.69 9.07 20.80
N VAL A 677 -40.22 8.62 19.63
CA VAL A 677 -39.47 7.37 19.50
C VAL A 677 -38.07 7.68 18.97
N LYS A 678 -37.03 7.39 19.77
CA LYS A 678 -35.64 7.32 19.26
C LYS A 678 -35.63 6.30 18.12
N PRO A 679 -35.12 6.62 16.92
CA PRO A 679 -35.16 5.70 15.80
C PRO A 679 -34.43 4.41 16.16
N THR A 680 -35.13 3.28 16.12
CA THR A 680 -34.54 1.97 16.40
C THR A 680 -33.72 1.56 15.19
N VAL A 681 -32.40 1.60 15.31
CA VAL A 681 -31.46 1.29 14.21
C VAL A 681 -31.33 -0.21 13.95
N ALA A 682 -31.66 -1.04 14.95
CA ALA A 682 -31.82 -2.48 14.81
C ALA A 682 -32.62 -3.06 15.99
N HIS A 683 -33.20 -4.24 15.80
CA HIS A 683 -33.64 -5.07 16.92
C HIS A 683 -32.63 -6.19 17.13
N ALA A 684 -32.29 -6.48 18.38
CA ALA A 684 -31.37 -7.54 18.74
C ALA A 684 -31.92 -8.40 19.87
N ARG A 685 -31.61 -9.69 19.84
CA ARG A 685 -31.96 -10.67 20.87
C ARG A 685 -30.75 -11.01 21.71
N ALA A 686 -30.87 -10.96 23.03
CA ALA A 686 -29.81 -11.35 23.96
C ALA A 686 -29.43 -12.83 23.80
N LEU A 687 -28.14 -13.11 23.57
CA LEU A 687 -27.59 -14.46 23.53
C LEU A 687 -27.25 -14.99 24.93
N TYR A 688 -26.98 -14.08 25.86
CA TYR A 688 -26.62 -14.36 27.25
C TYR A 688 -27.28 -13.32 28.17
N ARG A 689 -27.46 -13.67 29.45
CA ARG A 689 -27.83 -12.71 30.49
C ARG A 689 -26.69 -11.69 30.67
N TYR A 690 -27.04 -10.41 30.72
CA TYR A 690 -26.13 -9.34 31.10
C TYR A 690 -26.64 -8.66 32.38
N ALA A 691 -25.87 -8.83 33.45
CA ALA A 691 -26.13 -8.17 34.72
C ALA A 691 -25.46 -6.79 34.70
N ALA A 692 -26.27 -5.73 34.82
CA ALA A 692 -25.80 -4.36 34.94
C ALA A 692 -24.82 -4.22 36.12
N ALA A 693 -23.63 -3.67 35.85
CA ALA A 693 -22.58 -3.43 36.85
C ALA A 693 -22.62 -1.98 37.38
N ASP A 694 -23.00 -1.03 36.54
CA ASP A 694 -23.28 0.37 36.89
C ASP A 694 -24.75 0.73 36.56
N GLY A 695 -25.28 1.80 37.14
CA GLY A 695 -26.64 2.31 36.92
C GLY A 695 -26.92 2.84 35.50
N ARG A 696 -25.92 2.78 34.61
CA ARG A 696 -26.00 3.13 33.18
C ARG A 696 -26.10 1.89 32.26
N ASP A 697 -25.87 0.70 32.79
CA ASP A 697 -25.88 -0.55 32.04
C ASP A 697 -27.31 -1.08 31.87
N LEU A 698 -27.62 -1.62 30.69
CA LEU A 698 -28.91 -2.22 30.42
C LEU A 698 -28.97 -3.66 30.95
N TYR A 699 -29.70 -3.89 32.03
CA TYR A 699 -29.99 -5.25 32.49
C TYR A 699 -30.88 -6.01 31.49
N PHE A 700 -30.46 -7.22 31.11
CA PHE A 700 -31.30 -8.17 30.38
C PHE A 700 -30.98 -9.62 30.68
N GLU A 701 -32.00 -10.46 30.54
CA GLU A 701 -31.85 -11.91 30.54
C GLU A 701 -31.54 -12.41 29.13
N LYS A 702 -31.10 -13.67 29.03
CA LYS A 702 -30.99 -14.33 27.73
C LYS A 702 -32.35 -14.36 27.03
N ASP A 703 -32.32 -14.20 25.71
CA ASP A 703 -33.44 -14.12 24.77
C ASP A 703 -34.36 -12.89 24.90
N ASP A 704 -34.04 -11.93 25.80
CA ASP A 704 -34.66 -10.60 25.80
C ASP A 704 -34.46 -9.89 24.46
N ARG A 705 -35.51 -9.22 23.97
CA ARG A 705 -35.42 -8.31 22.83
C ARG A 705 -35.00 -6.92 23.27
N ILE A 706 -34.12 -6.33 22.48
CA ILE A 706 -33.52 -5.03 22.72
C ILE A 706 -33.67 -4.20 21.45
N ALA A 707 -34.43 -3.11 21.55
CA ALA A 707 -34.48 -2.07 20.53
C ALA A 707 -33.17 -1.26 20.63
N VAL A 708 -32.28 -1.43 19.66
CA VAL A 708 -31.00 -0.72 19.62
C VAL A 708 -31.23 0.67 19.03
N TYR A 709 -30.76 1.71 19.72
CA TYR A 709 -30.90 3.10 19.28
C TYR A 709 -29.61 3.66 18.69
N GLU A 710 -28.45 3.19 19.15
CA GLU A 710 -27.16 3.73 18.72
C GLU A 710 -26.03 2.69 18.89
N TYR A 711 -25.13 2.62 17.90
CA TYR A 711 -23.90 1.83 17.98
C TYR A 711 -22.75 2.74 18.45
N MET A 712 -22.51 2.82 19.76
CA MET A 712 -21.54 3.77 20.31
C MET A 712 -20.10 3.47 19.89
N ASN A 713 -19.75 2.18 19.79
CA ASN A 713 -18.52 1.68 19.18
C ASN A 713 -18.70 0.20 18.76
N GLN A 714 -17.61 -0.48 18.39
CA GLN A 714 -17.65 -1.88 17.94
C GLN A 714 -18.12 -2.85 19.04
N ASP A 715 -17.82 -2.55 20.30
CA ASP A 715 -18.06 -3.43 21.44
C ASP A 715 -19.28 -3.05 22.28
N TRP A 716 -19.71 -1.78 22.27
CA TRP A 716 -20.78 -1.25 23.15
C TRP A 716 -21.87 -0.51 22.39
N TRP A 717 -23.12 -0.91 22.64
CA TRP A 717 -24.33 -0.39 22.02
C TRP A 717 -25.29 0.19 23.07
N MET A 718 -26.11 1.15 22.65
CA MET A 718 -27.17 1.76 23.47
C MET A 718 -28.54 1.31 22.98
N GLY A 719 -29.43 0.94 23.89
CA GLY A 719 -30.78 0.50 23.53
C GLY A 719 -31.71 0.34 24.70
N ARG A 720 -32.90 -0.20 24.42
CA ARG A 720 -33.97 -0.43 25.38
C ARG A 720 -34.37 -1.90 25.39
N ASN A 721 -34.36 -2.51 26.57
CA ASN A 721 -34.90 -3.86 26.74
C ASN A 721 -36.42 -3.79 26.67
N GLU A 722 -37.03 -4.44 25.68
CA GLU A 722 -38.47 -4.38 25.43
C GLU A 722 -39.29 -5.01 26.56
N ARG A 723 -38.73 -5.99 27.29
CA ARG A 723 -39.39 -6.66 28.43
C ARG A 723 -39.40 -5.79 29.69
N THR A 724 -38.32 -5.09 29.98
CA THR A 724 -38.19 -4.30 31.22
C THR A 724 -38.48 -2.81 31.03
N GLY A 725 -38.53 -2.34 29.78
CA GLY A 725 -38.75 -0.95 29.42
C GLY A 725 -37.61 0.00 29.78
N ARG A 726 -36.49 -0.50 30.34
CA ARG A 726 -35.31 0.29 30.73
C ARG A 726 -34.40 0.54 29.53
N GLU A 727 -33.72 1.68 29.54
CA GLU A 727 -32.67 2.05 28.59
C GLU A 727 -31.30 1.96 29.26
N GLY A 728 -30.25 1.68 28.48
CA GLY A 728 -28.86 1.64 28.97
C GLY A 728 -27.89 1.10 27.92
N ILE A 729 -26.61 1.09 28.26
CA ILE A 729 -25.54 0.54 27.41
C ILE A 729 -25.33 -0.94 27.66
N PHE A 730 -24.87 -1.67 26.64
CA PHE A 730 -24.56 -3.09 26.76
C PHE A 730 -23.55 -3.58 25.70
N PRO A 731 -22.83 -4.68 25.99
CA PRO A 731 -21.84 -5.21 25.08
C PRO A 731 -22.45 -5.97 23.89
N ARG A 732 -21.94 -5.70 22.68
CA ARG A 732 -22.44 -6.25 21.40
C ARG A 732 -22.34 -7.77 21.31
N ASN A 733 -21.33 -8.39 21.88
CA ASN A 733 -21.17 -9.85 21.87
C ASN A 733 -22.21 -10.58 22.75
N TYR A 734 -23.00 -9.86 23.57
CA TYR A 734 -24.12 -10.43 24.33
C TYR A 734 -25.43 -10.49 23.56
N VAL A 735 -25.48 -9.99 22.31
CA VAL A 735 -26.71 -9.96 21.49
C VAL A 735 -26.49 -10.49 20.08
N LEU A 736 -27.58 -10.88 19.42
CA LEU A 736 -27.66 -11.19 17.99
C LEU A 736 -28.64 -10.23 17.33
N VAL A 737 -28.21 -9.50 16.31
CA VAL A 737 -29.11 -8.65 15.51
C VAL A 737 -30.05 -9.53 14.71
N ASP A 738 -31.35 -9.26 14.78
CA ASP A 738 -32.34 -9.88 13.91
C ASP A 738 -32.16 -9.29 12.49
N GLN A 739 -31.89 -10.15 11.50
CA GLN A 739 -31.77 -9.70 10.10
C GLN A 739 -33.12 -9.21 9.57
N GLU A 740 -33.13 -8.03 8.93
CA GLU A 740 -34.36 -7.44 8.39
C GLU A 740 -35.06 -8.37 7.37
N MET A 741 -36.34 -8.65 7.60
CA MET A 741 -37.19 -9.27 6.59
C MET A 741 -37.38 -8.31 5.41
N LYS A 742 -37.02 -8.75 4.21
CA LYS A 742 -37.31 -8.04 2.95
C LYS A 742 -38.80 -7.70 2.85
N LYS A 743 -39.13 -6.41 2.73
CA LYS A 743 -40.50 -5.96 2.43
C LYS A 743 -40.93 -6.49 1.04
N PRO A 744 -42.17 -7.00 0.89
CA PRO A 744 -42.69 -7.43 -0.40
C PRO A 744 -43.05 -6.24 -1.30
N VAL A 745 -42.81 -6.38 -2.59
CA VAL A 745 -43.14 -5.38 -3.62
C VAL A 745 -44.58 -5.58 -4.10
N GLN A 746 -45.38 -4.50 -4.20
CA GLN A 746 -46.71 -4.53 -4.81
C GLN A 746 -46.63 -4.42 -6.35
N PRO A 747 -47.52 -5.08 -7.11
CA PRO A 747 -47.41 -5.19 -8.57
C PRO A 747 -48.01 -3.99 -9.31
N MET A 748 -47.38 -3.59 -10.42
CA MET A 748 -47.91 -2.55 -11.31
C MET A 748 -47.97 -3.03 -12.78
N HIS A 749 -49.20 -3.29 -13.24
CA HIS A 749 -49.71 -3.29 -14.61
C HIS A 749 -49.05 -4.15 -15.72
N ALA A 750 -49.90 -4.64 -16.64
CA ALA A 750 -49.60 -5.74 -17.56
C ALA A 750 -49.20 -5.29 -18.99
N PRO A 751 -48.43 -6.10 -19.73
CA PRO A 751 -48.24 -5.98 -21.18
C PRO A 751 -49.19 -6.90 -21.99
N MET A 752 -49.54 -6.47 -23.21
CA MET A 752 -50.32 -7.18 -24.23
C MET A 752 -49.43 -7.42 -25.49
N PRO A 753 -49.79 -8.33 -26.44
CA PRO A 753 -48.99 -9.55 -26.60
C PRO A 753 -48.14 -9.65 -27.88
N GLN A 754 -47.26 -10.66 -27.88
CA GLN A 754 -46.41 -11.12 -28.99
C GLN A 754 -47.12 -12.17 -29.89
N PRO A 755 -46.62 -12.40 -31.12
CA PRO A 755 -46.75 -13.67 -31.84
C PRO A 755 -45.42 -14.46 -31.88
N GLN A 756 -45.43 -15.74 -31.47
CA GLN A 756 -44.37 -16.74 -31.74
C GLN A 756 -44.69 -17.55 -33.02
N PRO A 757 -43.74 -18.34 -33.59
CA PRO A 757 -43.46 -19.74 -33.16
C PRO A 757 -41.96 -20.16 -33.25
N GLN A 758 -41.43 -21.33 -32.83
CA GLN A 758 -41.72 -22.33 -31.77
C GLN A 758 -40.55 -23.39 -31.74
N TYR A 759 -40.47 -24.26 -30.71
CA TYR A 759 -39.56 -25.43 -30.47
C TYR A 759 -38.20 -25.15 -29.76
N GLY A 760 -37.75 -25.85 -28.68
CA GLY A 760 -38.44 -26.78 -27.75
C GLY A 760 -37.53 -27.58 -26.78
N TYR A 761 -37.75 -27.46 -25.45
CA TYR A 761 -37.38 -28.34 -24.28
C TYR A 761 -35.89 -28.75 -23.98
N PRO A 762 -35.52 -29.23 -22.76
CA PRO A 762 -36.23 -29.32 -21.45
C PRO A 762 -35.48 -28.72 -20.20
N GLN A 763 -36.10 -28.84 -19.00
CA GLN A 763 -35.65 -28.30 -17.70
C GLN A 763 -34.59 -29.13 -16.94
N GLY A 764 -33.96 -28.52 -15.91
CA GLY A 764 -33.13 -29.17 -14.88
C GLY A 764 -33.63 -28.97 -13.42
N PRO A 765 -33.09 -29.70 -12.42
CA PRO A 765 -33.65 -29.81 -11.06
C PRO A 765 -33.10 -28.80 -10.02
N PRO A 766 -33.71 -28.68 -8.81
CA PRO A 766 -33.43 -27.64 -7.81
C PRO A 766 -32.24 -27.94 -6.85
N PRO A 767 -31.73 -26.93 -6.12
CA PRO A 767 -30.49 -27.03 -5.32
C PRO A 767 -30.68 -27.61 -3.91
N GLN A 768 -29.62 -28.26 -3.39
CA GLN A 768 -29.52 -28.76 -2.01
C GLN A 768 -28.45 -28.01 -1.19
N GLN A 769 -28.63 -28.01 0.14
CA GLN A 769 -27.80 -27.27 1.11
C GLN A 769 -26.48 -27.98 1.45
N ASN A 770 -25.50 -27.22 1.93
CA ASN A 770 -24.14 -27.67 2.19
C ASN A 770 -23.83 -27.73 3.72
N PRO A 771 -23.56 -28.91 4.31
CA PRO A 771 -23.22 -29.07 5.73
C PRO A 771 -21.71 -29.33 5.99
N TYR A 772 -21.27 -29.11 7.24
CA TYR A 772 -19.90 -29.32 7.78
C TYR A 772 -18.81 -28.38 7.19
N ASN A 773 -17.89 -27.74 7.93
CA ASN A 773 -17.63 -27.56 9.37
C ASN A 773 -17.47 -28.81 10.27
N ALA A 774 -16.26 -29.38 10.29
CA ALA A 774 -15.61 -29.97 11.49
C ALA A 774 -14.10 -30.19 11.23
N GLN A 775 -13.29 -30.16 12.30
CA GLN A 775 -11.82 -30.27 12.28
C GLN A 775 -11.31 -31.72 12.18
N VAL A 776 -10.02 -31.89 11.83
CA VAL A 776 -9.30 -33.17 11.85
C VAL A 776 -8.02 -33.06 12.72
N PRO A 777 -7.80 -33.95 13.71
CA PRO A 777 -6.63 -33.97 14.60
C PRO A 777 -5.52 -34.98 14.14
N PRO A 778 -4.37 -35.16 14.85
CA PRO A 778 -3.06 -35.35 14.21
C PRO A 778 -2.38 -36.72 14.41
N MET A 779 -1.25 -36.95 13.68
CA MET A 779 -0.08 -37.82 13.94
C MET A 779 0.63 -38.15 12.60
N ALA A 780 1.92 -38.55 12.48
CA ALA A 780 3.04 -38.69 13.43
C ALA A 780 4.41 -38.60 12.68
N VAL A 781 5.50 -38.71 13.46
CA VAL A 781 6.93 -38.52 13.10
C VAL A 781 7.54 -39.74 12.37
N ALA A 782 8.60 -39.49 11.58
CA ALA A 782 9.63 -40.49 11.26
C ALA A 782 11.04 -39.86 11.34
N GLU A 783 11.96 -40.50 12.08
CA GLU A 783 13.38 -40.15 12.16
C GLU A 783 14.22 -40.93 11.13
N GLY A 784 15.41 -40.42 10.80
CA GLY A 784 16.43 -41.12 10.00
C GLY A 784 17.78 -40.41 10.12
N SER A 785 18.83 -41.16 10.49
CA SER A 785 20.12 -40.63 10.99
C SER A 785 21.30 -40.80 10.02
N GLY A 786 22.40 -40.05 10.23
CA GLY A 786 23.66 -40.26 9.50
C GLY A 786 24.73 -39.16 9.68
N GLN A 787 25.85 -39.49 10.32
CA GLN A 787 27.09 -38.71 10.54
C GLN A 787 28.28 -39.73 10.51
N PRO A 788 29.58 -39.37 10.68
CA PRO A 788 30.32 -38.11 10.48
C PRO A 788 31.66 -38.32 9.68
N GLY A 789 32.54 -37.30 9.59
CA GLY A 789 33.94 -37.49 9.13
C GLY A 789 34.82 -36.23 9.00
N GLN A 790 35.54 -35.91 10.08
CA GLN A 790 36.95 -35.43 10.22
C GLN A 790 37.65 -34.63 9.09
N GLU A 791 38.18 -33.41 9.33
CA GLU A 791 39.35 -32.95 10.15
C GLU A 791 40.65 -32.81 9.34
N GLY A 792 41.38 -31.70 9.54
CA GLY A 792 42.56 -31.31 8.74
C GLY A 792 43.16 -29.95 9.11
N ASP A 793 43.68 -29.88 10.34
CA ASP A 793 44.41 -28.80 11.05
C ASP A 793 45.47 -28.00 10.22
N GLY A 794 45.91 -26.80 10.66
CA GLY A 794 46.93 -26.06 9.88
C GLY A 794 47.43 -24.62 10.19
N LYS A 795 47.24 -24.04 11.37
CA LYS A 795 48.12 -23.03 12.05
C LYS A 795 48.80 -21.81 11.35
N ASP A 796 48.55 -20.66 11.98
CA ASP A 796 49.50 -19.69 12.58
C ASP A 796 50.16 -18.48 11.85
N ASN A 797 50.24 -17.40 12.66
CA ASN A 797 51.07 -16.17 12.63
C ASN A 797 50.66 -15.03 11.67
N LYS A 798 50.37 -13.80 12.15
CA LYS A 798 51.20 -12.79 12.90
C LYS A 798 52.25 -12.11 12.01
N VAL A 799 52.57 -10.80 12.10
CA VAL A 799 51.95 -9.59 12.71
C VAL A 799 52.81 -8.37 12.26
N ASN A 800 52.30 -7.13 12.34
CA ASN A 800 53.06 -5.85 12.24
C ASN A 800 53.69 -5.46 10.87
N GLU A 801 54.00 -4.19 10.53
CA GLU A 801 53.64 -2.83 11.05
C GLU A 801 54.21 -1.76 10.06
N TYR A 802 53.96 -0.47 10.35
CA TYR A 802 54.57 0.76 9.79
C TYR A 802 54.01 1.30 8.45
N GLY A 803 53.63 2.58 8.29
CA GLY A 803 53.34 3.63 9.28
C GLY A 803 53.82 5.05 8.91
N LYS A 804 53.02 6.07 9.31
CA LYS A 804 53.34 7.53 9.38
C LYS A 804 53.47 8.27 8.02
N LYS A 805 53.18 9.57 7.83
CA LYS A 805 52.40 10.67 8.49
C LYS A 805 53.03 11.99 7.97
N PHE A 806 52.26 12.94 7.41
CA PHE A 806 52.53 14.41 7.35
C PHE A 806 51.34 15.07 6.60
N GLY A 807 50.83 16.29 6.85
CA GLY A 807 51.01 17.22 7.97
C GLY A 807 50.20 18.55 7.83
N LYS A 808 49.41 18.89 8.87
CA LYS A 808 48.95 20.21 9.40
C LYS A 808 48.70 21.47 8.49
N LYS A 809 47.56 22.15 8.83
CA LYS A 809 47.26 23.62 8.81
C LYS A 809 47.08 24.27 7.42
N LEU A 810 46.33 25.36 7.21
CA LEU A 810 45.72 26.40 8.09
C LEU A 810 44.54 27.08 7.32
N GLY A 811 43.55 27.70 8.00
CA GLY A 811 42.66 28.70 7.35
C GLY A 811 41.22 28.85 7.88
N ASN A 812 41.00 29.71 8.88
CA ASN A 812 39.67 30.28 9.19
C ASN A 812 39.55 31.65 8.51
N ALA A 813 38.44 31.93 7.80
CA ALA A 813 37.74 33.23 7.75
C ALA A 813 36.73 33.30 6.58
N ALA A 814 35.44 33.10 6.85
CA ALA A 814 34.29 33.62 6.06
C ALA A 814 32.95 33.29 6.74
N ILE A 815 32.74 33.73 7.99
CA ILE A 815 31.41 33.74 8.63
C ILE A 815 30.98 35.19 8.78
N PHE A 816 30.16 35.68 7.85
CA PHE A 816 29.28 36.84 8.03
C PHE A 816 28.24 36.84 6.89
N GLY A 817 26.93 36.82 7.24
CA GLY A 817 25.85 37.04 6.26
C GLY A 817 24.84 35.91 6.03
N ALA A 818 24.28 35.30 7.08
CA ALA A 818 23.10 34.42 6.95
C ALA A 818 22.19 34.38 8.22
N GLY A 819 22.25 35.42 9.08
CA GLY A 819 21.60 35.43 10.40
C GLY A 819 20.37 36.34 10.53
N ALA A 820 19.74 36.77 9.43
CA ALA A 820 18.81 37.91 9.42
C ALA A 820 17.41 37.59 8.86
N THR A 821 16.81 36.44 9.22
CA THR A 821 15.40 36.15 8.86
C THR A 821 14.62 35.31 9.88
N ILE A 822 15.12 35.12 11.10
CA ILE A 822 14.37 34.47 12.21
C ILE A 822 14.45 35.35 13.47
N GLY A 823 13.91 36.56 13.36
CA GLY A 823 13.81 37.52 14.48
C GLY A 823 12.50 38.31 14.54
N GLY A 824 11.62 38.18 13.55
CA GLY A 824 10.38 38.98 13.45
C GLY A 824 9.22 38.51 14.34
N ASN A 825 9.19 37.22 14.73
CA ASN A 825 7.98 36.60 15.29
C ASN A 825 7.96 36.45 16.82
N ILE A 826 8.92 37.05 17.55
CA ILE A 826 8.95 37.04 19.03
C ILE A 826 8.71 38.45 19.61
N VAL A 827 8.78 39.51 18.81
CA VAL A 827 8.61 40.90 19.30
C VAL A 827 7.13 41.31 19.43
N ASN A 828 6.20 40.69 18.70
CA ASN A 828 4.77 41.00 18.74
C ASN A 828 3.96 40.26 19.84
N SER A 829 4.61 39.77 20.90
CA SER A 829 3.92 39.14 22.04
C SER A 829 4.37 39.63 23.42
N ILE A 830 5.17 40.71 23.48
CA ILE A 830 5.67 41.31 24.74
C ILE A 830 5.50 42.85 24.76
N PHE A 831 5.08 43.49 23.65
CA PHE A 831 4.67 44.90 23.59
C PHE A 831 3.36 45.06 22.79
#